data_AF-A0A4S4D0A0-F1
#
_entry.id   AF-A0A4S4D0A0-F1
#
_cell.length_a   1.000
_cell.length_b   1.000
_cell.length_c   1.000
_cell.angle_alpha   90.00
_cell.angle_beta   90.00
_cell.angle_gamma   90.00
#
_symmetry.space_group_name_H-M   'P 1'
#
loop_
_entity.id
_entity.type
_entity.pdbx_description
1 polymer ?
#
loop_
_entity_poly.entity_id
_entity_poly.type
_entity_poly.pdbx_seq_one_letter_code
_entity_poly.pdbx_strand_id
1 'polypeptide(L)'
;MDSLDQYIGISLIRNQISNLPEVLECPKLQILLLQDNETAWSCSNEFFSRMNELTVLDLSKQPFYNIRNPIRSPDAFNNQTSLQTLVLDGIKFGDTKFLGQLKTLEVLSLRHAFFSEAPNAIRELTNLRLLDMTESRHEFLIPATMVLPLFHLEELYLFGITSSSIGCPAVEVVAALRSLPHLKMLTISIPDITYIPKDFVFPELESFIIFIGKLSYQVVAENYSPNYLSLANLVGTMVNWSKWLKMVLKRATHLRIEYCSEFEYLITTEEWGILSQAQLRDLQLLFNLEELVLRNLDCFKGICPASALTTSRWLCFPKLRSLTVNNCSSLSTVLLPFNFLLRLQHLEMLRVIKCEKLEQVFDFGSEGEGMKLLSSLNCSSRQHVQLSNLRYLHVESCGKLKYVFQPSIAQALHQLEYLWVTDCEEMEEIVAAKQNEGQQQEEERVDYKMVFESLKEIRLIRLPNLSGFCTGGDDFPFEWPSLERLELFKCRKMKTFAATTSGSTPKLKEVGLGWFGSGIPLQGMDLNQFVQIHVISKPPKLESIPLMVQGVWSEDPAAQIEATTQFRKLLSIECSPPIDEVIKAGVVPRFVEFLGRQDLPQLQFEVAWALTNVASGTSEHIRVVNEHGAVPKFVLLLSSASDDVREQAVWALGNVAGDSPSCRDLVLGNGALMPLLAQLNEHSKLFMLRKATWALSNFCRGKPPTPFEQVVRHLKVKPALPVLRQLIHLNDEEVLTNACWALSYLSDGPNDKIQAVIEAGVCPRLVKLLLKETEMRFVGLTSWSSAGTES
;
A
#
# COMPACT_ATOMS: atom_id res chain seq x y z
N MET A 1 -22.83 -30.99 45.28
CA MET A 1 -21.62 -30.77 44.48
C MET A 1 -21.14 -32.15 44.11
N ASP A 2 -21.18 -32.49 42.83
CA ASP A 2 -20.60 -33.74 42.34
C ASP A 2 -19.09 -33.71 42.62
N SER A 3 -18.51 -34.84 43.02
CA SER A 3 -17.06 -34.90 43.29
C SER A 3 -16.31 -34.72 41.96
N LEU A 4 -15.31 -33.83 41.96
CA LEU A 4 -14.54 -33.51 40.75
C LEU A 4 -13.59 -34.65 40.34
N ASP A 5 -13.52 -35.72 41.12
CA ASP A 5 -12.59 -36.85 40.97
C ASP A 5 -12.76 -37.66 39.67
N GLN A 6 -13.89 -37.48 38.97
CA GLN A 6 -14.22 -38.22 37.75
C GLN A 6 -13.83 -37.49 36.46
N TYR A 7 -13.53 -36.20 36.52
CA TYR A 7 -13.27 -35.40 35.31
C TYR A 7 -11.83 -35.56 34.82
N ILE A 8 -11.71 -35.78 33.51
CA ILE A 8 -10.43 -35.90 32.80
C ILE A 8 -9.96 -34.57 32.20
N GLY A 9 -10.86 -33.58 32.11
CA GLY A 9 -10.54 -32.25 31.57
C GLY A 9 -11.38 -31.17 32.24
N ILE A 10 -10.74 -30.05 32.59
CA ILE A 10 -11.36 -28.88 33.19
C ILE A 10 -10.93 -27.65 32.40
N SER A 11 -11.90 -26.85 31.97
CA SER A 11 -11.67 -25.56 31.33
C SER A 11 -12.36 -24.46 32.11
N LEU A 12 -11.57 -23.50 32.60
CA LEU A 12 -12.03 -22.32 33.32
C LEU A 12 -11.51 -21.04 32.66
N ILE A 13 -11.47 -21.01 31.33
CA ILE A 13 -11.01 -19.87 30.54
C ILE A 13 -11.92 -18.65 30.79
N ARG A 14 -11.34 -17.48 31.09
CA ARG A 14 -12.06 -16.19 31.25
C ARG A 14 -13.17 -16.18 32.31
N ASN A 15 -13.02 -16.95 33.39
CA ASN A 15 -14.03 -17.05 34.45
C ASN A 15 -13.87 -16.03 35.59
N GLN A 16 -13.01 -15.02 35.42
CA GLN A 16 -12.73 -14.00 36.44
C GLN A 16 -12.31 -14.61 37.79
N ILE A 17 -11.56 -15.72 37.74
CA ILE A 17 -11.11 -16.39 38.96
C ILE A 17 -10.08 -15.50 39.66
N SER A 18 -10.38 -15.09 40.89
CA SER A 18 -9.53 -14.26 41.74
C SER A 18 -8.71 -15.07 42.76
N ASN A 19 -9.21 -16.26 43.14
CA ASN A 19 -8.57 -17.18 44.09
C ASN A 19 -8.77 -18.63 43.65
N LEU A 20 -7.70 -19.42 43.75
CA LEU A 20 -7.74 -20.87 43.57
C LEU A 20 -7.69 -21.57 44.94
N PRO A 21 -8.27 -22.77 45.08
CA PRO A 21 -8.11 -23.56 46.29
C PRO A 21 -6.63 -23.91 46.52
N GLU A 22 -6.27 -24.17 47.77
CA GLU A 22 -4.90 -24.57 48.12
C GLU A 22 -4.53 -25.94 47.53
N VAL A 23 -5.50 -26.85 47.46
CA VAL A 23 -5.40 -28.18 46.85
C VAL A 23 -6.66 -28.40 46.02
N LEU A 24 -6.51 -28.94 44.80
CA LEU A 24 -7.62 -29.37 43.96
C LEU A 24 -7.57 -30.90 43.78
N GLU A 25 -8.52 -31.61 44.39
CA GLU A 25 -8.61 -33.07 44.34
C GLU A 25 -9.22 -33.53 43.00
N CYS A 26 -8.36 -33.76 42.01
CA CYS A 26 -8.74 -34.31 40.70
C CYS A 26 -7.66 -35.29 40.20
N PRO A 27 -7.57 -36.52 40.76
CA PRO A 27 -6.47 -37.45 40.47
C PRO A 27 -6.43 -37.97 39.03
N LYS A 28 -7.58 -38.00 38.33
CA LYS A 28 -7.72 -38.44 36.93
C LYS A 28 -7.62 -37.30 35.91
N LEU A 29 -7.37 -36.07 36.37
CA LEU A 29 -7.37 -34.90 35.50
C LEU A 29 -6.16 -34.93 34.57
N GLN A 30 -6.43 -34.86 33.27
CA GLN A 30 -5.40 -34.85 32.22
C GLN A 30 -5.24 -33.46 31.61
N ILE A 31 -6.32 -32.69 31.50
CA ILE A 31 -6.33 -31.37 30.85
C ILE A 31 -6.83 -30.30 31.83
N LEU A 32 -6.06 -29.22 31.99
CA LEU A 32 -6.47 -28.06 32.78
C LEU A 32 -6.18 -26.76 32.02
N LEU A 33 -7.24 -26.00 31.72
CA LEU A 33 -7.15 -24.71 31.02
C LEU A 33 -7.62 -23.58 31.95
N LEU A 34 -6.73 -22.65 32.29
CA LEU A 34 -6.96 -21.54 33.23
C LEU A 34 -6.69 -20.16 32.61
N GLN A 35 -6.73 -20.07 31.29
CA GLN A 35 -6.40 -18.86 30.54
C GLN A 35 -7.23 -17.63 30.96
N ASP A 36 -6.63 -16.45 30.88
CA ASP A 36 -7.32 -15.14 30.96
C ASP A 36 -8.23 -14.94 32.20
N ASN A 37 -7.87 -15.53 33.34
CA ASN A 37 -8.48 -15.24 34.64
C ASN A 37 -7.87 -13.96 35.27
N GLU A 38 -8.42 -13.48 36.40
CA GLU A 38 -8.05 -12.16 36.97
C GLU A 38 -6.54 -11.94 37.14
N THR A 39 -6.10 -10.69 37.21
CA THR A 39 -4.66 -10.36 37.15
C THR A 39 -3.88 -10.71 38.41
N ALA A 40 -4.55 -11.02 39.53
CA ALA A 40 -3.94 -11.17 40.85
C ALA A 40 -3.84 -12.62 41.39
N TRP A 41 -4.52 -13.59 40.76
CA TRP A 41 -4.53 -14.98 41.26
C TRP A 41 -3.16 -15.63 41.10
N SER A 42 -2.85 -16.55 42.02
CA SER A 42 -1.63 -17.37 42.00
C SER A 42 -1.90 -18.78 42.46
N CYS A 43 -1.18 -19.75 41.91
CA CYS A 43 -1.21 -21.12 42.41
C CYS A 43 -0.43 -21.23 43.73
N SER A 44 -0.96 -21.99 44.69
CA SER A 44 -0.19 -22.49 45.83
C SER A 44 0.83 -23.54 45.34
N ASN A 45 1.82 -23.83 46.18
CA ASN A 45 2.76 -24.95 45.98
C ASN A 45 2.08 -26.32 45.98
N GLU A 46 0.91 -26.46 46.62
CA GLU A 46 0.17 -27.72 46.68
C GLU A 46 -0.94 -27.86 45.63
N PHE A 47 -1.19 -26.81 44.82
CA PHE A 47 -2.35 -26.75 43.92
C PHE A 47 -2.41 -27.96 42.98
N PHE A 48 -1.28 -28.32 42.36
CA PHE A 48 -1.17 -29.44 41.43
C PHE A 48 -0.83 -30.77 42.11
N SER A 49 -0.68 -30.82 43.43
CA SER A 49 -0.14 -31.99 44.15
C SER A 49 -0.99 -33.26 44.06
N ARG A 50 -2.29 -33.13 43.76
CA ARG A 50 -3.25 -34.24 43.62
C ARG A 50 -3.68 -34.51 42.18
N MET A 51 -3.02 -33.90 41.19
CA MET A 51 -3.29 -34.10 39.75
C MET A 51 -2.19 -34.95 39.12
N ASN A 52 -2.20 -36.25 39.39
CA ASN A 52 -1.08 -37.14 39.01
C ASN A 52 -1.07 -37.50 37.51
N GLU A 53 -2.22 -37.40 36.83
CA GLU A 53 -2.38 -37.73 35.42
C GLU A 53 -2.36 -36.49 34.50
N LEU A 54 -2.00 -35.31 35.02
CA LEU A 54 -2.05 -34.06 34.26
C LEU A 54 -1.03 -34.08 33.11
N THR A 55 -1.51 -34.01 31.87
CA THR A 55 -0.68 -34.03 30.65
C THR A 55 -0.70 -32.68 29.93
N VAL A 56 -1.77 -31.89 30.05
CA VAL A 56 -1.92 -30.58 29.38
C VAL A 56 -2.29 -29.51 30.40
N LEU A 57 -1.50 -28.44 30.44
CA LEU A 57 -1.75 -27.28 31.28
C LEU A 57 -1.58 -25.98 30.49
N ASP A 58 -2.60 -25.12 30.56
CA ASP A 58 -2.56 -23.79 29.96
C ASP A 58 -2.89 -22.71 31.00
N LEU A 59 -1.92 -21.83 31.26
CA LEU A 59 -2.04 -20.70 32.19
C LEU A 59 -1.89 -19.34 31.48
N SER A 60 -2.10 -19.31 30.16
CA SER A 60 -1.83 -18.14 29.32
C SER A 60 -2.65 -16.91 29.69
N LYS A 61 -2.10 -15.73 29.41
CA LYS A 61 -2.78 -14.45 29.61
C LYS A 61 -2.63 -13.54 28.38
N GLN A 62 -3.63 -12.69 28.16
CA GLN A 62 -3.59 -11.67 27.12
C GLN A 62 -2.31 -10.77 27.22
N PRO A 63 -1.60 -10.53 26.10
CA PRO A 63 -0.24 -9.98 26.08
C PRO A 63 -0.12 -8.46 26.42
N PHE A 64 -1.22 -7.77 26.70
CA PHE A 64 -1.25 -6.29 26.81
C PHE A 64 -1.50 -5.74 28.22
N TYR A 65 -1.60 -6.59 29.23
CA TYR A 65 -1.77 -6.13 30.61
C TYR A 65 -0.46 -6.30 31.39
N ASN A 66 -0.13 -5.33 32.25
CA ASN A 66 1.05 -5.38 33.13
C ASN A 66 0.82 -6.40 34.27
N ILE A 67 0.91 -7.70 33.97
CA ILE A 67 0.40 -8.78 34.83
C ILE A 67 1.53 -9.47 35.61
N ARG A 68 1.22 -9.84 36.86
CA ARG A 68 2.08 -10.66 37.74
C ARG A 68 2.05 -12.13 37.32
N ASN A 69 3.17 -12.83 37.47
CA ASN A 69 3.26 -14.27 37.28
C ASN A 69 2.25 -15.02 38.19
N PRO A 70 1.33 -15.85 37.65
CA PRO A 70 0.46 -16.69 38.48
C PRO A 70 1.25 -17.79 39.22
N ILE A 71 2.44 -18.13 38.74
CA ILE A 71 3.36 -19.07 39.40
C ILE A 71 4.21 -18.28 40.40
N ARG A 72 3.76 -18.19 41.66
CA ARG A 72 4.50 -17.51 42.74
C ARG A 72 5.56 -18.38 43.40
N SER A 73 5.33 -19.69 43.45
CA SER A 73 6.29 -20.68 43.93
C SER A 73 6.55 -21.69 42.80
N PRO A 74 7.79 -21.76 42.29
CA PRO A 74 8.16 -22.75 41.28
C PRO A 74 7.99 -24.21 41.79
N ASP A 75 7.91 -24.42 43.10
CA ASP A 75 7.70 -25.72 43.75
C ASP A 75 6.34 -26.36 43.44
N ALA A 76 5.38 -25.58 42.93
CA ALA A 76 4.06 -26.07 42.53
C ALA A 76 4.14 -27.22 41.49
N PHE A 77 5.25 -27.28 40.75
CA PHE A 77 5.49 -28.28 39.72
C PHE A 77 6.35 -29.47 40.18
N ASN A 78 6.84 -29.50 41.43
CA ASN A 78 7.80 -30.52 41.90
C ASN A 78 7.26 -31.97 41.77
N ASN A 79 5.93 -32.15 41.83
CA ASN A 79 5.28 -33.46 41.73
C ASN A 79 4.73 -33.77 40.32
N GLN A 80 4.90 -32.86 39.36
CA GLN A 80 4.34 -32.98 38.01
C GLN A 80 5.28 -33.81 37.13
N THR A 81 5.04 -35.12 37.11
CA THR A 81 5.86 -36.11 36.38
C THR A 81 5.25 -36.60 35.07
N SER A 82 4.01 -36.21 34.77
CA SER A 82 3.26 -36.66 33.58
C SER A 82 3.04 -35.55 32.54
N LEU A 83 3.43 -34.31 32.85
CA LEU A 83 3.08 -33.15 32.04
C LEU A 83 3.80 -33.17 30.69
N GLN A 84 3.05 -33.12 29.60
CA GLN A 84 3.54 -33.19 28.23
C GLN A 84 3.42 -31.85 27.50
N THR A 85 2.36 -31.08 27.77
CA THR A 85 2.11 -29.76 27.16
C THR A 85 1.94 -28.70 28.22
N LEU A 86 2.71 -27.61 28.08
CA LEU A 86 2.67 -26.47 28.98
C LEU A 86 2.63 -25.17 28.17
N VAL A 87 1.57 -24.39 28.35
CA VAL A 87 1.37 -23.10 27.68
C VAL A 87 1.35 -21.99 28.72
N LEU A 88 2.30 -21.07 28.61
CA LEU A 88 2.56 -19.98 29.55
C LEU A 88 2.70 -18.64 28.81
N ASP A 89 1.81 -18.40 27.85
CA ASP A 89 1.88 -17.22 27.00
C ASP A 89 1.51 -15.95 27.78
N GLY A 90 2.19 -14.84 27.48
CA GLY A 90 1.97 -13.54 28.11
C GLY A 90 2.41 -13.48 29.59
N ILE A 91 3.20 -14.44 30.07
CA ILE A 91 3.65 -14.50 31.46
C ILE A 91 4.97 -13.75 31.67
N LYS A 92 5.09 -13.06 32.80
CA LYS A 92 6.33 -12.42 33.27
C LYS A 92 7.13 -13.35 34.20
N PHE A 93 8.29 -13.81 33.76
CA PHE A 93 9.19 -14.67 34.51
C PHE A 93 10.28 -13.90 35.26
N GLY A 94 10.38 -14.19 36.56
CA GLY A 94 11.52 -13.79 37.40
C GLY A 94 12.56 -14.91 37.56
N ASP A 95 12.10 -16.14 37.81
CA ASP A 95 12.90 -17.37 37.87
C ASP A 95 12.27 -18.42 36.96
N THR A 96 13.09 -19.12 36.17
CA THR A 96 12.67 -20.14 35.19
C THR A 96 13.21 -21.55 35.49
N LYS A 97 13.91 -21.75 36.62
CA LYS A 97 14.59 -23.01 36.96
C LYS A 97 13.67 -24.22 37.03
N PHE A 98 12.41 -24.04 37.45
CA PHE A 98 11.44 -25.13 37.54
C PHE A 98 11.16 -25.79 36.20
N LEU A 99 11.28 -25.06 35.08
CA LEU A 99 11.07 -25.62 33.75
C LEU A 99 12.00 -26.84 33.54
N GLY A 100 13.24 -26.78 34.03
CA GLY A 100 14.21 -27.87 33.85
C GLY A 100 13.87 -29.17 34.60
N GLN A 101 12.88 -29.15 35.50
CA GLN A 101 12.41 -30.33 36.23
C GLN A 101 11.33 -31.11 35.47
N LEU A 102 10.65 -30.47 34.50
CA LEU A 102 9.52 -31.04 33.75
C LEU A 102 10.00 -31.97 32.62
N LYS A 103 10.69 -33.06 32.97
CA LYS A 103 11.42 -33.92 32.00
C LYS A 103 10.54 -34.60 30.95
N THR A 104 9.24 -34.73 31.18
CA THR A 104 8.28 -35.35 30.25
C THR A 104 7.72 -34.37 29.22
N LEU A 105 8.09 -33.09 29.29
CA LEU A 105 7.51 -32.07 28.45
C LEU A 105 7.93 -32.24 26.98
N GLU A 106 6.93 -32.28 26.10
CA GLU A 106 7.08 -32.35 24.64
C GLU A 106 6.77 -31.00 23.98
N VAL A 107 5.85 -30.22 24.55
CA VAL A 107 5.37 -28.94 24.00
C VAL A 107 5.48 -27.84 25.06
N LEU A 108 6.21 -26.78 24.75
CA LEU A 108 6.35 -25.59 25.59
C LEU A 108 6.08 -24.32 24.79
N SER A 109 5.06 -23.58 25.18
CA SER A 109 4.75 -22.26 24.63
C SER A 109 4.98 -21.15 25.65
N LEU A 110 5.72 -20.13 25.23
CA LEU A 110 6.14 -18.95 25.99
C LEU A 110 5.94 -17.69 25.12
N ARG A 111 4.90 -17.66 24.29
CA ARG A 111 4.64 -16.54 23.39
C ARG A 111 4.38 -15.27 24.18
N HIS A 112 4.89 -14.14 23.69
CA HIS A 112 4.74 -12.85 24.35
C HIS A 112 5.20 -12.83 25.83
N ALA A 113 5.97 -13.83 26.27
CA ALA A 113 6.48 -13.89 27.63
C ALA A 113 7.54 -12.81 27.87
N PHE A 114 7.68 -12.38 29.12
CA PHE A 114 8.73 -11.46 29.54
C PHE A 114 9.73 -12.16 30.45
N PHE A 115 11.01 -12.15 30.11
CA PHE A 115 12.05 -12.78 30.91
C PHE A 115 12.99 -11.75 31.53
N SER A 116 13.15 -11.82 32.85
CA SER A 116 14.19 -11.07 33.58
C SER A 116 15.58 -11.71 33.47
N GLU A 117 15.66 -13.02 33.24
CA GLU A 117 16.90 -13.78 33.08
C GLU A 117 16.78 -14.84 31.98
N ALA A 118 17.91 -15.29 31.42
CA ALA A 118 17.92 -16.29 30.36
C ALA A 118 17.30 -17.62 30.86
N PRO A 119 16.32 -18.20 30.13
CA PRO A 119 15.64 -19.43 30.54
C PRO A 119 16.49 -20.68 30.29
N ASN A 120 17.71 -20.68 30.83
CA ASN A 120 18.74 -21.71 30.63
C ASN A 120 18.28 -23.10 31.07
N ALA A 121 17.30 -23.20 31.98
CA ALA A 121 16.74 -24.46 32.42
C ALA A 121 15.99 -25.22 31.31
N ILE A 122 15.59 -24.55 30.21
CA ILE A 122 14.99 -25.21 29.04
C ILE A 122 15.93 -26.28 28.45
N ARG A 123 17.26 -26.09 28.56
CA ARG A 123 18.26 -27.06 28.07
C ARG A 123 18.12 -28.46 28.66
N GLU A 124 17.45 -28.56 29.80
CA GLU A 124 17.24 -29.77 30.58
C GLU A 124 16.03 -30.58 30.09
N LEU A 125 15.23 -30.04 29.16
CA LEU A 125 14.00 -30.59 28.59
C LEU A 125 14.28 -31.43 27.32
N THR A 126 15.03 -32.51 27.45
CA THR A 126 15.54 -33.27 26.29
C THR A 126 14.47 -33.99 25.45
N ASN A 127 13.24 -34.11 25.95
CA ASN A 127 12.10 -34.69 25.23
C ASN A 127 11.28 -33.63 24.44
N LEU A 128 11.68 -32.36 24.52
CA LEU A 128 10.94 -31.27 23.90
C LEU A 128 10.96 -31.41 22.37
N ARG A 129 9.76 -31.36 21.78
CA ARG A 129 9.51 -31.43 20.33
C ARG A 129 9.10 -30.06 19.79
N LEU A 130 8.43 -29.23 20.58
CA LEU A 130 8.03 -27.87 20.22
C LEU A 130 8.45 -26.86 21.29
N LEU A 131 9.18 -25.83 20.87
CA LEU A 131 9.46 -24.65 21.68
C LEU A 131 8.99 -23.38 20.95
N ASP A 132 8.02 -22.68 21.54
CA ASP A 132 7.54 -21.40 21.05
C ASP A 132 7.90 -20.26 22.01
N MET A 133 8.67 -19.28 21.53
CA MET A 133 9.03 -18.05 22.23
C MET A 133 8.71 -16.81 21.38
N THR A 134 7.76 -16.93 20.45
CA THR A 134 7.37 -15.87 19.51
C THR A 134 7.00 -14.60 20.27
N GLU A 135 7.54 -13.47 19.82
CA GLU A 135 7.28 -12.14 20.37
C GLU A 135 7.57 -11.98 21.87
N SER A 136 8.41 -12.85 22.43
CA SER A 136 8.88 -12.71 23.79
C SER A 136 9.82 -11.49 23.95
N ARG A 137 9.85 -10.95 25.18
CA ARG A 137 10.63 -9.77 25.56
C ARG A 137 11.67 -10.14 26.60
N HIS A 138 12.90 -9.67 26.41
CA HIS A 138 13.99 -9.93 27.35
C HIS A 138 15.14 -8.92 27.25
N GLU A 139 16.09 -8.97 28.19
CA GLU A 139 17.27 -8.09 28.24
C GLU A 139 18.61 -8.85 28.18
N PHE A 140 18.61 -10.05 27.58
CA PHE A 140 19.80 -10.91 27.38
C PHE A 140 19.84 -11.52 25.96
N LEU A 141 20.97 -12.12 25.57
CA LEU A 141 21.04 -12.98 24.38
C LEU A 141 20.53 -14.37 24.71
N ILE A 142 19.72 -14.97 23.83
CA ILE A 142 19.32 -16.38 23.93
C ILE A 142 20.54 -17.23 23.59
N PRO A 143 21.10 -17.97 24.56
CA PRO A 143 22.35 -18.66 24.33
C PRO A 143 22.15 -19.93 23.52
N ALA A 144 23.09 -20.23 22.63
CA ALA A 144 23.08 -21.48 21.84
C ALA A 144 22.98 -22.72 22.74
N THR A 145 23.60 -22.68 23.92
CA THR A 145 23.62 -23.76 24.92
C THR A 145 22.24 -24.09 25.49
N MET A 146 21.25 -23.21 25.32
CA MET A 146 19.86 -23.48 25.71
C MET A 146 19.20 -24.50 24.79
N VAL A 147 19.46 -24.41 23.48
CA VAL A 147 18.78 -25.23 22.46
C VAL A 147 19.59 -26.43 22.00
N LEU A 148 20.93 -26.37 22.09
CA LEU A 148 21.82 -27.46 21.63
C LEU A 148 21.48 -28.85 22.21
N PRO A 149 21.07 -29.00 23.49
CA PRO A 149 20.71 -30.29 24.05
C PRO A 149 19.33 -30.82 23.62
N LEU A 150 18.52 -30.04 22.90
CA LEU A 150 17.15 -30.39 22.50
C LEU A 150 17.15 -31.20 21.19
N PHE A 151 17.73 -32.39 21.22
CA PHE A 151 17.97 -33.17 20.01
C PHE A 151 16.69 -33.70 19.33
N HIS A 152 15.58 -33.83 20.06
CA HIS A 152 14.26 -34.21 19.53
C HIS A 152 13.41 -33.04 19.03
N LEU A 153 13.93 -31.80 19.06
CA LEU A 153 13.16 -30.62 18.70
C LEU A 153 12.77 -30.67 17.21
N GLU A 154 11.46 -30.66 16.96
CA GLU A 154 10.83 -30.66 15.64
C GLU A 154 10.42 -29.26 15.20
N GLU A 155 10.02 -28.41 16.16
CA GLU A 155 9.51 -27.06 15.90
C GLU A 155 10.14 -26.03 16.84
N LEU A 156 10.65 -24.94 16.26
CA LEU A 156 11.29 -23.86 16.99
C LEU A 156 10.80 -22.49 16.49
N TYR A 157 10.11 -21.76 17.36
CA TYR A 157 9.55 -20.45 17.06
C TYR A 157 10.24 -19.35 17.87
N LEU A 158 11.10 -18.57 17.21
CA LEU A 158 11.88 -17.47 17.78
C LEU A 158 11.63 -16.14 17.03
N PHE A 159 10.48 -16.00 16.38
CA PHE A 159 10.16 -14.81 15.58
C PHE A 159 9.72 -13.64 16.46
N GLY A 160 10.05 -12.41 16.07
CA GLY A 160 9.55 -11.21 16.76
C GLY A 160 10.10 -11.00 18.18
N ILE A 161 11.13 -11.76 18.58
CA ILE A 161 11.76 -11.60 19.88
C ILE A 161 12.42 -10.22 19.98
N THR A 162 12.10 -9.47 21.03
CA THR A 162 12.52 -8.07 21.19
C THR A 162 13.30 -7.84 22.48
N SER A 163 14.25 -6.90 22.42
CA SER A 163 14.96 -6.38 23.59
C SER A 163 15.19 -4.88 23.43
N SER A 164 14.98 -4.12 24.51
CA SER A 164 15.20 -2.66 24.57
C SER A 164 16.69 -2.31 24.61
N SER A 165 17.52 -3.20 25.14
CA SER A 165 18.95 -2.99 25.38
C SER A 165 19.85 -3.76 24.40
N ILE A 166 19.35 -4.85 23.80
CA ILE A 166 20.13 -5.74 22.96
C ILE A 166 19.49 -5.83 21.58
N GLY A 167 20.17 -5.34 20.54
CA GLY A 167 19.57 -5.31 19.20
C GLY A 167 19.26 -6.69 18.58
N CYS A 168 19.90 -7.77 19.04
CA CYS A 168 19.98 -9.04 18.31
C CYS A 168 19.80 -10.28 19.22
N PRO A 169 18.59 -10.58 19.71
CA PRO A 169 18.45 -11.45 20.88
C PRO A 169 18.66 -12.95 20.59
N ALA A 170 18.33 -13.45 19.39
CA ALA A 170 18.42 -14.88 19.04
C ALA A 170 19.71 -15.26 18.27
N VAL A 171 20.71 -14.39 18.26
CA VAL A 171 21.85 -14.50 17.34
C VAL A 171 22.71 -15.75 17.53
N GLU A 172 22.94 -16.19 18.78
CA GLU A 172 23.75 -17.37 19.06
C GLU A 172 23.06 -18.66 18.62
N VAL A 173 21.72 -18.68 18.63
CA VAL A 173 20.92 -19.84 18.23
C VAL A 173 21.15 -20.20 16.76
N VAL A 174 21.43 -19.22 15.89
CA VAL A 174 21.66 -19.44 14.45
C VAL A 174 22.72 -20.53 14.23
N ALA A 175 23.85 -20.45 14.94
CA ALA A 175 24.93 -21.44 14.80
C ALA A 175 24.55 -22.83 15.35
N ALA A 176 23.61 -22.90 16.29
CA ALA A 176 23.13 -24.15 16.89
C ALA A 176 22.16 -24.91 15.98
N LEU A 177 21.39 -24.21 15.12
CA LEU A 177 20.35 -24.80 14.27
C LEU A 177 20.83 -26.02 13.47
N ARG A 178 22.06 -25.99 12.93
CA ARG A 178 22.64 -27.10 12.15
C ARG A 178 22.81 -28.41 12.96
N SER A 179 22.76 -28.31 14.29
CA SER A 179 22.95 -29.44 15.22
C SER A 179 21.63 -30.01 15.72
N LEU A 180 20.49 -29.52 15.21
CA LEU A 180 19.15 -30.00 15.54
C LEU A 180 18.66 -30.94 14.42
N PRO A 181 18.81 -32.27 14.56
CA PRO A 181 18.64 -33.21 13.45
C PRO A 181 17.18 -33.43 13.03
N HIS A 182 16.22 -33.15 13.91
CA HIS A 182 14.79 -33.38 13.68
C HIS A 182 14.01 -32.09 13.40
N LEU A 183 14.67 -30.94 13.31
CA LEU A 183 14.01 -29.65 13.14
C LEU A 183 13.36 -29.56 11.75
N LYS A 184 12.03 -29.45 11.74
CA LYS A 184 11.19 -29.34 10.54
C LYS A 184 10.59 -27.96 10.36
N MET A 185 10.26 -27.30 11.47
CA MET A 185 9.59 -25.99 11.48
C MET A 185 10.48 -24.95 12.16
N LEU A 186 10.71 -23.82 11.50
CA LEU A 186 11.53 -22.74 12.05
C LEU A 186 10.94 -21.37 11.74
N THR A 187 10.70 -20.57 12.76
CA THR A 187 10.47 -19.13 12.58
C THR A 187 11.56 -18.35 13.31
N ILE A 188 12.31 -17.50 12.61
CA ILE A 188 13.43 -16.77 13.21
C ILE A 188 13.65 -15.42 12.52
N SER A 189 14.02 -14.42 13.31
CA SER A 189 14.51 -13.14 12.81
C SER A 189 15.99 -12.99 13.12
N ILE A 190 16.79 -12.79 12.08
CA ILE A 190 18.23 -12.60 12.12
C ILE A 190 18.48 -11.15 11.72
N PRO A 191 19.12 -10.31 12.54
CA PRO A 191 19.19 -8.88 12.29
C PRO A 191 20.16 -8.48 11.17
N ASP A 192 21.15 -9.31 10.87
CA ASP A 192 22.16 -9.05 9.84
C ASP A 192 22.74 -10.38 9.32
N ILE A 193 23.15 -10.40 8.05
CA ILE A 193 23.76 -11.58 7.42
C ILE A 193 25.09 -11.98 8.07
N THR A 194 25.82 -11.03 8.67
CA THR A 194 27.10 -11.26 9.35
C THR A 194 27.00 -12.26 10.50
N TYR A 195 25.80 -12.47 11.04
CA TYR A 195 25.54 -13.47 12.08
C TYR A 195 25.33 -14.88 11.55
N ILE A 196 25.18 -15.05 10.24
CA ILE A 196 25.13 -16.35 9.59
C ILE A 196 26.57 -16.76 9.24
N PRO A 197 27.09 -17.88 9.79
CA PRO A 197 28.43 -18.36 9.42
C PRO A 197 28.54 -18.60 7.91
N LYS A 198 29.70 -18.32 7.31
CA LYS A 198 29.90 -18.43 5.84
C LYS A 198 29.56 -19.81 5.26
N ASP A 199 29.90 -20.87 5.99
CA ASP A 199 29.62 -22.27 5.60
C ASP A 199 28.32 -22.83 6.21
N PHE A 200 27.49 -21.97 6.79
CA PHE A 200 26.24 -22.38 7.41
C PHE A 200 25.31 -23.01 6.37
N VAL A 201 24.51 -23.96 6.85
CA VAL A 201 23.47 -24.64 6.08
C VAL A 201 22.31 -24.82 7.05
N PHE A 202 21.12 -24.33 6.68
CA PHE A 202 19.90 -24.60 7.42
C PHE A 202 19.58 -26.10 7.40
N PRO A 203 18.98 -26.66 8.46
CA PRO A 203 18.39 -27.99 8.43
C PRO A 203 17.41 -28.18 7.27
N GLU A 204 17.04 -29.43 6.96
CA GLU A 204 16.01 -29.73 5.95
C GLU A 204 14.61 -29.38 6.47
N LEU A 205 14.29 -28.09 6.46
CA LEU A 205 13.02 -27.56 6.95
C LEU A 205 11.86 -27.93 6.02
N GLU A 206 10.75 -28.39 6.60
CA GLU A 206 9.47 -28.62 5.92
C GLU A 206 8.69 -27.30 5.76
N SER A 207 8.78 -26.41 6.75
CA SER A 207 8.26 -25.04 6.65
C SER A 207 9.07 -24.05 7.49
N PHE A 208 9.15 -22.81 7.02
CA PHE A 208 9.89 -21.76 7.70
C PHE A 208 9.34 -20.35 7.49
N ILE A 209 9.61 -19.47 8.44
CA ILE A 209 9.48 -18.02 8.31
C ILE A 209 10.82 -17.41 8.74
N ILE A 210 11.65 -17.05 7.78
CA ILE A 210 13.02 -16.57 8.04
C ILE A 210 13.11 -15.12 7.59
N PHE A 211 13.47 -14.26 8.53
CA PHE A 211 13.74 -12.86 8.27
C PHE A 211 15.22 -12.60 8.52
N ILE A 212 15.90 -11.98 7.57
CA ILE A 212 17.32 -11.63 7.68
C ILE A 212 17.44 -10.16 7.33
N GLY A 213 17.90 -9.34 8.28
CA GLY A 213 17.96 -7.89 8.14
C GLY A 213 17.23 -7.10 9.21
N LYS A 214 17.54 -5.81 9.28
CA LYS A 214 16.76 -4.86 10.09
C LYS A 214 15.39 -4.68 9.47
N LEU A 215 14.33 -4.86 10.25
CA LEU A 215 12.95 -4.59 9.82
C LEU A 215 12.60 -3.13 10.08
N SER A 216 11.87 -2.52 9.14
CA SER A 216 11.45 -1.12 9.21
C SER A 216 10.14 -0.89 9.97
N TYR A 217 9.50 -1.96 10.47
CA TYR A 217 8.22 -1.94 11.19
C TYR A 217 8.10 -3.16 12.13
N GLN A 218 7.18 -3.11 13.09
CA GLN A 218 6.87 -4.28 13.95
C GLN A 218 6.25 -5.39 13.09
N VAL A 219 6.80 -6.60 13.21
CA VAL A 219 6.41 -7.75 12.40
C VAL A 219 5.88 -8.84 13.32
N VAL A 220 4.70 -9.38 12.99
CA VAL A 220 4.01 -10.46 13.72
C VAL A 220 4.05 -11.72 12.88
N ALA A 221 4.50 -12.84 13.46
CA ALA A 221 4.74 -14.09 12.73
C ALA A 221 3.48 -14.63 12.02
N GLU A 222 2.31 -14.46 12.65
CA GLU A 222 1.02 -14.98 12.19
C GLU A 222 0.54 -14.38 10.87
N ASN A 223 1.14 -13.26 10.43
CA ASN A 223 0.77 -12.59 9.18
C ASN A 223 1.47 -13.18 7.94
N TYR A 224 2.30 -14.22 8.08
CA TYR A 224 3.12 -14.74 7.00
C TYR A 224 2.77 -16.18 6.65
N SER A 225 2.72 -16.43 5.34
CA SER A 225 2.58 -17.78 4.79
C SER A 225 3.79 -18.65 5.14
N PRO A 226 3.63 -19.99 5.22
CA PRO A 226 4.75 -20.91 5.32
C PRO A 226 5.75 -20.76 4.17
N ASN A 227 7.02 -21.06 4.45
CA ASN A 227 8.15 -20.97 3.51
C ASN A 227 8.41 -19.54 3.00
N TYR A 228 8.32 -18.58 3.93
CA TYR A 228 8.55 -17.16 3.69
C TYR A 228 9.99 -16.77 4.01
N LEU A 229 10.68 -16.16 3.05
CA LEU A 229 12.03 -15.61 3.22
C LEU A 229 12.00 -14.09 2.98
N SER A 230 12.36 -13.33 4.01
CA SER A 230 12.59 -11.89 3.91
C SER A 230 14.07 -11.57 4.04
N LEU A 231 14.61 -10.83 3.09
CA LEU A 231 15.95 -10.26 3.11
C LEU A 231 15.83 -8.74 3.10
N ALA A 232 16.29 -8.05 4.13
CA ALA A 232 16.13 -6.60 4.25
C ALA A 232 17.43 -5.91 4.69
N ASN A 233 17.75 -4.73 4.14
CA ASN A 233 18.87 -3.91 4.63
C ASN A 233 20.23 -4.66 4.70
N LEU A 234 20.47 -5.61 3.79
CA LEU A 234 21.70 -6.39 3.80
C LEU A 234 22.84 -5.63 3.11
N VAL A 235 23.99 -5.58 3.78
CA VAL A 235 25.22 -4.97 3.28
C VAL A 235 26.21 -6.08 2.91
N GLY A 236 26.58 -6.18 1.63
CA GLY A 236 27.57 -7.12 1.12
C GLY A 236 27.14 -7.87 -0.15
N THR A 237 28.13 -8.39 -0.89
CA THR A 237 27.94 -9.06 -2.19
C THR A 237 27.24 -10.42 -2.06
N MET A 238 26.46 -10.80 -3.09
CA MET A 238 25.75 -12.10 -3.17
C MET A 238 26.66 -13.32 -3.05
N VAL A 239 27.96 -13.17 -3.27
CA VAL A 239 28.97 -14.23 -3.12
C VAL A 239 28.92 -14.83 -1.70
N ASN A 240 28.64 -14.00 -0.69
CA ASN A 240 28.49 -14.43 0.71
C ASN A 240 27.16 -15.16 1.00
N TRP A 241 26.21 -15.16 0.07
CA TRP A 241 24.85 -15.69 0.27
C TRP A 241 24.72 -17.12 -0.28
N SER A 242 25.67 -17.54 -1.12
CA SER A 242 25.45 -18.56 -2.15
C SER A 242 25.15 -19.99 -1.67
N LYS A 243 25.54 -20.42 -0.46
CA LYS A 243 25.36 -21.84 -0.05
C LYS A 243 24.03 -22.10 0.65
N TRP A 244 23.77 -21.42 1.77
CA TRP A 244 22.52 -21.59 2.52
C TRP A 244 21.32 -21.01 1.78
N LEU A 245 21.49 -19.87 1.09
CA LEU A 245 20.38 -19.20 0.40
C LEU A 245 19.79 -20.09 -0.69
N LYS A 246 20.63 -20.78 -1.46
CA LYS A 246 20.16 -21.74 -2.48
C LYS A 246 19.30 -22.84 -1.88
N MET A 247 19.63 -23.34 -0.69
CA MET A 247 18.86 -24.40 -0.04
C MET A 247 17.51 -23.91 0.45
N VAL A 248 17.47 -22.75 1.10
CA VAL A 248 16.22 -22.14 1.57
C VAL A 248 15.33 -21.74 0.39
N LEU A 249 15.91 -21.12 -0.65
CA LEU A 249 15.18 -20.69 -1.84
C LEU A 249 14.57 -21.85 -2.65
N LYS A 250 15.14 -23.06 -2.62
CA LYS A 250 14.51 -24.24 -3.25
C LYS A 250 13.13 -24.55 -2.68
N ARG A 251 12.90 -24.24 -1.40
CA ARG A 251 11.64 -24.48 -0.69
C ARG A 251 10.79 -23.23 -0.52
N ALA A 252 11.39 -22.04 -0.61
CA ALA A 252 10.67 -20.77 -0.49
C ALA A 252 9.51 -20.66 -1.50
N THR A 253 8.34 -20.31 -0.98
CA THR A 253 7.15 -19.96 -1.78
C THR A 253 6.98 -18.45 -1.86
N HIS A 254 7.49 -17.70 -0.86
CA HIS A 254 7.45 -16.25 -0.83
C HIS A 254 8.86 -15.70 -0.57
N LEU A 255 9.30 -14.77 -1.43
CA LEU A 255 10.60 -14.12 -1.33
C LEU A 255 10.41 -12.62 -1.40
N ARG A 256 10.85 -11.93 -0.35
CA ARG A 256 10.89 -10.47 -0.27
C ARG A 256 12.33 -10.00 -0.09
N ILE A 257 12.79 -9.12 -0.97
CA ILE A 257 14.12 -8.50 -0.89
C ILE A 257 13.95 -6.99 -0.88
N GLU A 258 14.37 -6.33 0.19
CA GLU A 258 14.21 -4.90 0.38
C GLU A 258 15.51 -4.19 0.81
N TYR A 259 15.80 -3.01 0.28
CA TYR A 259 16.91 -2.17 0.76
C TYR A 259 18.31 -2.83 0.74
N CYS A 260 18.55 -3.78 -0.17
CA CYS A 260 19.86 -4.42 -0.32
C CYS A 260 20.71 -3.64 -1.34
N SER A 261 21.68 -2.86 -0.86
CA SER A 261 22.40 -1.86 -1.68
C SER A 261 23.33 -2.45 -2.75
N GLU A 262 23.84 -3.67 -2.56
CA GLU A 262 24.75 -4.35 -3.50
C GLU A 262 24.05 -5.45 -4.34
N PHE A 263 22.72 -5.52 -4.29
CA PHE A 263 21.96 -6.59 -4.94
C PHE A 263 21.69 -6.26 -6.41
N GLU A 264 22.55 -6.73 -7.31
CA GLU A 264 22.42 -6.45 -8.75
C GLU A 264 21.48 -7.41 -9.49
N TYR A 265 21.56 -8.71 -9.21
CA TYR A 265 20.77 -9.75 -9.88
C TYR A 265 20.28 -10.78 -8.88
N LEU A 266 19.10 -11.36 -9.11
CA LEU A 266 18.60 -12.46 -8.27
C LEU A 266 19.32 -13.78 -8.57
N ILE A 267 19.71 -14.00 -9.82
CA ILE A 267 20.39 -15.21 -10.28
C ILE A 267 21.64 -14.83 -11.06
N THR A 268 22.81 -15.28 -10.60
CA THR A 268 24.11 -15.10 -11.27
C THR A 268 24.62 -16.45 -11.80
N THR A 269 25.16 -16.49 -13.02
CA THR A 269 25.62 -17.72 -13.67
C THR A 269 26.79 -18.39 -12.94
N GLU A 270 27.74 -17.58 -12.49
CA GLU A 270 28.95 -18.02 -11.79
C GLU A 270 28.62 -18.65 -10.43
N GLU A 271 27.78 -18.00 -9.64
CA GLU A 271 27.49 -18.47 -8.28
C GLU A 271 26.62 -19.71 -8.31
N TRP A 272 25.67 -19.83 -9.24
CA TRP A 272 24.81 -21.01 -9.34
C TRP A 272 25.49 -22.22 -10.01
N GLY A 273 26.78 -22.13 -10.35
CA GLY A 273 27.55 -23.23 -10.93
C GLY A 273 27.11 -23.60 -12.35
N ILE A 274 26.51 -22.65 -13.05
CA ILE A 274 25.92 -22.84 -14.38
C ILE A 274 27.04 -22.67 -15.39
N LEU A 275 27.88 -23.69 -15.47
CA LEU A 275 28.84 -23.84 -16.55
C LEU A 275 28.08 -23.92 -17.87
N SER A 276 28.68 -23.43 -18.96
CA SER A 276 28.14 -23.54 -20.33
C SER A 276 27.84 -24.99 -20.77
N GLN A 277 28.22 -25.99 -19.97
CA GLN A 277 28.00 -27.43 -20.16
C GLN A 277 27.08 -28.08 -19.10
N ALA A 278 26.45 -27.34 -18.20
CA ALA A 278 25.59 -27.89 -17.15
C ALA A 278 24.37 -28.65 -17.73
N GLN A 279 24.07 -29.85 -17.20
CA GLN A 279 22.96 -30.67 -17.67
C GLN A 279 21.60 -30.12 -17.22
N LEU A 280 20.57 -30.32 -18.06
CA LEU A 280 19.19 -29.82 -17.90
C LEU A 280 18.54 -30.11 -16.52
N ARG A 281 19.01 -31.15 -15.81
CA ARG A 281 18.44 -31.62 -14.53
C ARG A 281 18.82 -30.73 -13.33
N ASP A 282 19.95 -30.04 -13.38
CA ASP A 282 20.40 -29.19 -12.27
C ASP A 282 19.65 -27.84 -12.21
N LEU A 283 19.06 -27.43 -13.34
CA LEU A 283 18.30 -26.17 -13.50
C LEU A 283 16.79 -26.32 -13.26
N GLN A 284 16.26 -27.54 -13.14
CA GLN A 284 14.84 -27.80 -12.85
C GLN A 284 14.40 -27.41 -11.43
N LEU A 285 15.34 -27.05 -10.55
CA LEU A 285 15.11 -26.87 -9.11
C LEU A 285 14.92 -25.40 -8.68
N LEU A 286 14.88 -24.47 -9.62
CA LEU A 286 14.86 -23.05 -9.32
C LEU A 286 13.43 -22.58 -9.03
N PHE A 287 13.12 -22.78 -7.75
CA PHE A 287 12.15 -22.05 -6.93
C PHE A 287 10.71 -22.57 -6.99
N ASN A 288 10.21 -23.01 -5.83
CA ASN A 288 8.78 -23.18 -5.56
C ASN A 288 8.06 -21.83 -5.37
N LEU A 289 8.65 -20.75 -5.88
CA LEU A 289 8.23 -19.40 -5.60
C LEU A 289 6.91 -19.10 -6.28
N GLU A 290 5.96 -18.66 -5.47
CA GLU A 290 4.63 -18.19 -5.86
C GLU A 290 4.57 -16.66 -5.82
N GLU A 291 5.32 -16.02 -4.92
CA GLU A 291 5.41 -14.56 -4.81
C GLU A 291 6.86 -14.05 -4.72
N LEU A 292 7.20 -13.09 -5.57
CA LEU A 292 8.47 -12.37 -5.57
C LEU A 292 8.24 -10.86 -5.39
N VAL A 293 8.82 -10.30 -4.33
CA VAL A 293 8.80 -8.86 -4.05
C VAL A 293 10.22 -8.31 -3.99
N LEU A 294 10.51 -7.35 -4.86
CA LEU A 294 11.78 -6.63 -4.94
C LEU A 294 11.51 -5.15 -4.69
N ARG A 295 12.11 -4.56 -3.65
CA ARG A 295 11.79 -3.19 -3.22
C ARG A 295 13.02 -2.38 -2.82
N ASN A 296 13.11 -1.13 -3.29
CA ASN A 296 14.19 -0.20 -2.91
C ASN A 296 15.59 -0.81 -3.15
N LEU A 297 15.81 -1.36 -4.34
CA LEU A 297 17.08 -1.99 -4.72
C LEU A 297 17.81 -1.11 -5.72
N ASP A 298 18.65 -0.21 -5.21
CA ASP A 298 19.27 0.86 -6.02
C ASP A 298 20.20 0.34 -7.11
N CYS A 299 20.89 -0.78 -6.87
CA CYS A 299 21.82 -1.40 -7.82
C CYS A 299 21.20 -2.54 -8.63
N PHE A 300 19.92 -2.86 -8.43
CA PHE A 300 19.25 -3.99 -9.11
C PHE A 300 19.12 -3.72 -10.61
N LYS A 301 19.74 -4.58 -11.42
CA LYS A 301 19.82 -4.48 -12.87
C LYS A 301 18.85 -5.43 -13.59
N GLY A 302 18.37 -6.48 -12.92
CA GLY A 302 17.42 -7.43 -13.50
C GLY A 302 17.40 -8.75 -12.75
N ILE A 303 16.48 -9.65 -13.12
CA ILE A 303 16.38 -10.96 -12.45
C ILE A 303 17.63 -11.81 -12.74
N CYS A 304 18.16 -11.73 -13.97
CA CYS A 304 19.40 -12.38 -14.38
C CYS A 304 20.19 -11.51 -15.38
N PRO A 305 21.52 -11.66 -15.49
CA PRO A 305 22.31 -10.95 -16.48
C PRO A 305 21.93 -11.31 -17.92
N ALA A 306 21.97 -10.35 -18.84
CA ALA A 306 21.63 -10.56 -20.25
C ALA A 306 22.48 -11.66 -20.93
N SER A 307 23.76 -11.79 -20.54
CA SER A 307 24.68 -12.83 -21.03
C SER A 307 24.27 -14.26 -20.65
N ALA A 308 23.46 -14.43 -19.60
CA ALA A 308 22.94 -15.73 -19.17
C ALA A 308 21.82 -16.24 -20.11
N LEU A 309 21.11 -15.32 -20.79
CA LEU A 309 19.91 -15.63 -21.56
C LEU A 309 20.20 -16.19 -22.96
N THR A 310 21.41 -16.02 -23.49
CA THR A 310 21.75 -16.41 -24.87
C THR A 310 22.21 -17.86 -25.03
N THR A 311 22.44 -18.59 -23.93
CA THR A 311 23.16 -19.88 -23.98
C THR A 311 22.43 -21.09 -23.38
N SER A 312 21.30 -20.93 -22.69
CA SER A 312 20.68 -22.06 -21.96
C SER A 312 19.15 -22.07 -21.97
N ARG A 313 18.55 -23.27 -21.94
CA ARG A 313 17.12 -23.49 -21.69
C ARG A 313 16.84 -23.37 -20.19
N TRP A 314 16.75 -22.15 -19.67
CA TRP A 314 16.46 -21.90 -18.26
C TRP A 314 14.99 -22.17 -17.92
N LEU A 315 14.74 -22.89 -16.83
CA LEU A 315 13.42 -22.99 -16.18
C LEU A 315 13.52 -22.25 -14.84
N CYS A 316 13.04 -21.01 -14.77
CA CYS A 316 12.98 -20.27 -13.52
C CYS A 316 11.52 -19.96 -13.18
N PHE A 317 11.13 -20.20 -11.93
CA PHE A 317 9.84 -19.81 -11.34
C PHE A 317 8.57 -20.39 -11.98
N PRO A 318 8.47 -21.73 -12.16
CA PRO A 318 7.32 -22.37 -12.80
C PRO A 318 6.01 -22.25 -12.01
N LYS A 319 6.02 -21.70 -10.79
CA LYS A 319 4.84 -21.51 -9.91
C LYS A 319 4.52 -20.04 -9.62
N LEU A 320 5.27 -19.10 -10.19
CA LEU A 320 5.14 -17.68 -9.83
C LEU A 320 3.77 -17.14 -10.24
N ARG A 321 3.06 -16.59 -9.26
CA ARG A 321 1.74 -15.96 -9.41
C ARG A 321 1.82 -14.45 -9.25
N SER A 322 2.72 -13.96 -8.41
CA SER A 322 2.85 -12.53 -8.12
C SER A 322 4.29 -12.06 -8.25
N LEU A 323 4.50 -11.00 -9.04
CA LEU A 323 5.77 -10.30 -9.16
C LEU A 323 5.56 -8.80 -8.89
N THR A 324 6.23 -8.29 -7.86
CA THR A 324 6.26 -6.86 -7.55
C THR A 324 7.69 -6.33 -7.57
N VAL A 325 7.93 -5.31 -8.39
CA VAL A 325 9.21 -4.58 -8.46
C VAL A 325 8.90 -3.11 -8.16
N ASN A 326 9.49 -2.58 -7.09
CA ASN A 326 9.19 -1.25 -6.59
C ASN A 326 10.46 -0.48 -6.25
N ASN A 327 10.63 0.70 -6.83
CA ASN A 327 11.75 1.60 -6.54
C ASN A 327 13.11 0.94 -6.78
N CYS A 328 13.29 0.34 -7.97
CA CYS A 328 14.57 -0.22 -8.42
C CYS A 328 15.13 0.67 -9.53
N SER A 329 15.99 1.62 -9.17
CA SER A 329 16.39 2.74 -10.03
C SER A 329 17.46 2.40 -11.08
N SER A 330 18.23 1.33 -10.89
CA SER A 330 19.22 0.85 -11.87
C SER A 330 18.68 -0.18 -12.87
N LEU A 331 17.42 -0.59 -12.74
CA LEU A 331 16.77 -1.51 -13.68
C LEU A 331 16.48 -0.73 -14.97
N SER A 332 17.32 -0.91 -16.00
CA SER A 332 17.28 -0.03 -17.18
C SER A 332 16.73 -0.68 -18.45
N THR A 333 17.07 -1.93 -18.77
CA THR A 333 16.75 -2.50 -20.09
C THR A 333 15.39 -3.19 -20.11
N VAL A 334 15.34 -4.43 -19.60
CA VAL A 334 14.19 -5.33 -19.70
C VAL A 334 13.98 -6.00 -18.35
N LEU A 335 12.75 -5.94 -17.83
CA LEU A 335 12.41 -6.69 -16.62
C LEU A 335 12.19 -8.19 -16.90
N LEU A 336 11.36 -8.51 -17.90
CA LEU A 336 10.99 -9.88 -18.26
C LEU A 336 11.42 -10.23 -19.69
N PRO A 337 12.60 -10.85 -19.88
CA PRO A 337 13.09 -11.26 -21.19
C PRO A 337 12.32 -12.46 -21.76
N PHE A 338 12.36 -12.65 -23.08
CA PHE A 338 11.56 -13.65 -23.81
C PHE A 338 11.64 -15.06 -23.21
N ASN A 339 12.85 -15.51 -22.87
CA ASN A 339 13.07 -16.85 -22.31
C ASN A 339 12.38 -17.06 -20.95
N PHE A 340 12.16 -15.98 -20.19
CA PHE A 340 11.38 -16.00 -18.96
C PHE A 340 9.87 -16.09 -19.24
N LEU A 341 9.39 -15.39 -20.27
CA LEU A 341 7.97 -15.31 -20.61
C LEU A 341 7.35 -16.65 -21.04
N LEU A 342 8.15 -17.54 -21.63
CA LEU A 342 7.70 -18.88 -22.03
C LEU A 342 7.34 -19.81 -20.86
N ARG A 343 7.58 -19.41 -19.60
CA ARG A 343 7.42 -20.27 -18.42
C ARG A 343 6.70 -19.61 -17.24
N LEU A 344 6.31 -18.34 -17.36
CA LEU A 344 5.49 -17.62 -16.37
C LEU A 344 3.99 -17.91 -16.56
N GLN A 345 3.65 -19.18 -16.75
CA GLN A 345 2.30 -19.60 -17.11
C GLN A 345 1.27 -19.40 -15.99
N HIS A 346 1.70 -19.22 -14.75
CA HIS A 346 0.84 -19.00 -13.59
C HIS A 346 0.85 -17.56 -13.10
N LEU A 347 1.55 -16.64 -13.77
CA LEU A 347 1.65 -15.26 -13.32
C LEU A 347 0.29 -14.58 -13.43
N GLU A 348 -0.26 -14.14 -12.30
CA GLU A 348 -1.57 -13.51 -12.16
C GLU A 348 -1.46 -11.99 -11.91
N MET A 349 -0.40 -11.57 -11.23
CA MET A 349 -0.17 -10.19 -10.83
C MET A 349 1.24 -9.73 -11.17
N LEU A 350 1.33 -8.60 -11.87
CA LEU A 350 2.58 -7.88 -12.11
C LEU A 350 2.45 -6.42 -11.69
N ARG A 351 3.34 -5.95 -10.81
CA ARG A 351 3.45 -4.53 -10.44
C ARG A 351 4.86 -4.03 -10.66
N VAL A 352 4.99 -2.91 -11.37
CA VAL A 352 6.25 -2.23 -11.62
C VAL A 352 6.07 -0.76 -11.25
N ILE A 353 6.71 -0.34 -10.16
CA ILE A 353 6.46 0.96 -9.54
C ILE A 353 7.80 1.68 -9.36
N LYS A 354 7.91 2.95 -9.78
CA LYS A 354 9.10 3.80 -9.57
C LYS A 354 10.40 3.19 -10.12
N CYS A 355 10.33 2.53 -11.27
CA CYS A 355 11.50 2.03 -12.00
C CYS A 355 11.87 3.02 -13.10
N GLU A 356 12.50 4.14 -12.72
CA GLU A 356 12.65 5.32 -13.59
C GLU A 356 13.43 5.06 -14.88
N LYS A 357 14.45 4.20 -14.84
CA LYS A 357 15.29 3.86 -16.01
C LYS A 357 14.72 2.76 -16.90
N LEU A 358 13.65 2.08 -16.49
CA LEU A 358 13.14 0.90 -17.20
C LEU A 358 12.60 1.26 -18.58
N GLU A 359 13.22 0.71 -19.61
CA GLU A 359 12.83 0.92 -21.02
C GLU A 359 11.72 -0.02 -21.48
N GLN A 360 11.73 -1.28 -21.01
CA GLN A 360 10.74 -2.29 -21.39
C GLN A 360 10.36 -3.21 -20.23
N VAL A 361 9.06 -3.44 -20.04
CA VAL A 361 8.58 -4.44 -19.06
C VAL A 361 8.79 -5.86 -19.59
N PHE A 362 8.50 -6.07 -20.87
CA PHE A 362 8.55 -7.37 -21.55
C PHE A 362 9.41 -7.26 -22.82
N ASP A 363 10.25 -8.26 -23.09
CA ASP A 363 11.02 -8.37 -24.34
C ASP A 363 10.73 -9.71 -25.03
N PHE A 364 10.47 -9.68 -26.34
CA PHE A 364 10.18 -10.85 -27.18
C PHE A 364 11.28 -11.17 -28.19
N GLY A 365 12.40 -10.45 -28.15
CA GLY A 365 13.42 -10.46 -29.20
C GLY A 365 12.96 -9.77 -30.48
N SER A 366 13.84 -9.66 -31.48
CA SER A 366 13.46 -9.16 -32.80
C SER A 366 12.47 -10.14 -33.47
N GLU A 367 11.46 -9.59 -34.17
CA GLU A 367 10.51 -10.35 -34.98
C GLU A 367 11.26 -11.22 -36.00
N GLY A 368 11.52 -12.48 -35.64
CA GLY A 368 12.27 -13.41 -36.49
C GLY A 368 13.00 -14.51 -35.71
N GLU A 369 13.61 -14.20 -34.56
CA GLU A 369 14.27 -15.23 -33.73
C GLU A 369 13.27 -15.97 -32.83
N GLY A 370 12.32 -15.24 -32.22
CA GLY A 370 11.19 -15.83 -31.50
C GLY A 370 10.39 -16.77 -32.40
N MET A 371 10.04 -16.35 -33.61
CA MET A 371 9.31 -17.18 -34.59
C MET A 371 10.12 -18.39 -35.10
N LYS A 372 11.45 -18.27 -35.28
CA LYS A 372 12.32 -19.41 -35.66
C LYS A 372 12.49 -20.44 -34.54
N LEU A 373 12.56 -20.02 -33.28
CA LEU A 373 12.60 -20.95 -32.14
C LEU A 373 11.24 -21.66 -31.96
N LEU A 374 10.14 -20.95 -32.16
CA LEU A 374 8.78 -21.49 -32.08
C LEU A 374 8.48 -22.50 -33.19
N SER A 375 9.01 -22.29 -34.40
CA SER A 375 8.87 -23.27 -35.50
C SER A 375 9.70 -24.54 -35.28
N SER A 376 10.84 -24.46 -34.57
CA SER A 376 11.65 -25.64 -34.20
C SER A 376 11.02 -26.52 -33.11
N LEU A 377 10.02 -26.01 -32.37
CA LEU A 377 9.32 -26.72 -31.29
C LEU A 377 8.07 -27.49 -31.78
N ASN A 378 7.87 -27.61 -33.09
CA ASN A 378 6.76 -28.36 -33.72
C ASN A 378 5.37 -28.01 -33.13
N CYS A 379 5.16 -26.73 -32.79
CA CYS A 379 3.90 -26.22 -32.28
C CYS A 379 3.12 -25.62 -33.45
N SER A 380 2.18 -26.40 -33.99
CA SER A 380 1.21 -25.93 -34.97
C SER A 380 0.22 -24.99 -34.28
N SER A 381 0.11 -23.75 -34.77
CA SER A 381 -0.93 -22.76 -34.47
C SER A 381 -0.85 -21.96 -33.13
N ARG A 382 -0.72 -20.62 -33.28
CA ARG A 382 -1.33 -19.53 -32.47
C ARG A 382 -1.17 -19.48 -30.93
N GLN A 383 -0.30 -20.28 -30.29
CA GLN A 383 -0.15 -20.35 -28.82
C GLN A 383 1.20 -19.87 -28.27
N HIS A 384 1.68 -18.69 -28.67
CA HIS A 384 3.12 -18.39 -28.57
C HIS A 384 3.60 -17.50 -27.40
N VAL A 385 2.73 -17.15 -26.44
CA VAL A 385 3.12 -16.55 -25.13
C VAL A 385 2.24 -17.12 -24.03
N GLN A 386 2.83 -17.61 -22.93
CA GLN A 386 2.08 -18.25 -21.82
C GLN A 386 1.66 -17.29 -20.70
N LEU A 387 1.65 -15.96 -20.92
CA LEU A 387 1.10 -15.00 -19.93
C LEU A 387 -0.44 -15.05 -19.83
N SER A 388 -1.04 -16.18 -20.20
CA SER A 388 -2.48 -16.35 -20.31
C SER A 388 -3.23 -16.13 -19.01
N ASN A 389 -2.57 -16.29 -17.86
CA ASN A 389 -3.20 -16.17 -16.54
C ASN A 389 -3.03 -14.79 -15.89
N LEU A 390 -2.39 -13.82 -16.56
CA LEU A 390 -2.17 -12.50 -15.99
C LEU A 390 -3.50 -11.75 -15.89
N ARG A 391 -3.90 -11.36 -14.67
CA ARG A 391 -5.18 -10.69 -14.36
C ARG A 391 -5.00 -9.24 -13.96
N TYR A 392 -3.87 -8.90 -13.35
CA TYR A 392 -3.60 -7.55 -12.85
C TYR A 392 -2.22 -7.06 -13.31
N LEU A 393 -2.21 -5.93 -14.02
CA LEU A 393 -0.98 -5.22 -14.38
C LEU A 393 -1.05 -3.77 -13.90
N HIS A 394 -0.03 -3.35 -13.14
CA HIS A 394 0.13 -1.98 -12.68
C HIS A 394 1.54 -1.48 -12.98
N VAL A 395 1.62 -0.42 -13.78
CA VAL A 395 2.85 0.32 -14.04
C VAL A 395 2.72 1.76 -13.53
N GLU A 396 3.57 2.16 -12.59
CA GLU A 396 3.52 3.49 -11.99
C GLU A 396 4.92 4.15 -12.00
N SER A 397 5.00 5.43 -12.36
CA SER A 397 6.23 6.23 -12.27
C SER A 397 7.46 5.59 -12.95
N CYS A 398 7.26 4.97 -14.12
CA CYS A 398 8.35 4.39 -14.93
C CYS A 398 8.73 5.36 -16.06
N GLY A 399 9.69 6.24 -15.79
CA GLY A 399 9.97 7.43 -16.60
C GLY A 399 10.45 7.19 -18.02
N LYS A 400 11.19 6.10 -18.29
CA LYS A 400 11.73 5.74 -19.62
C LYS A 400 10.86 4.80 -20.45
N LEU A 401 9.77 4.31 -19.88
CA LEU A 401 8.90 3.35 -20.54
C LEU A 401 8.02 4.05 -21.58
N LYS A 402 8.22 3.71 -22.86
CA LYS A 402 7.46 4.30 -23.98
C LYS A 402 6.18 3.57 -24.32
N TYR A 403 6.15 2.27 -24.04
CA TYR A 403 4.99 1.41 -24.23
C TYR A 403 4.97 0.29 -23.20
N VAL A 404 3.78 -0.25 -22.92
CA VAL A 404 3.63 -1.39 -21.99
C VAL A 404 3.74 -2.71 -22.74
N PHE A 405 3.10 -2.81 -23.90
CA PHE A 405 3.02 -4.04 -24.69
C PHE A 405 3.47 -3.84 -26.13
N GLN A 406 4.04 -4.89 -26.70
CA GLN A 406 4.01 -5.10 -28.16
C GLN A 406 2.69 -5.80 -28.55
N PRO A 407 2.21 -5.68 -29.81
CA PRO A 407 0.95 -6.28 -30.24
C PRO A 407 0.85 -7.79 -29.97
N SER A 408 1.94 -8.53 -30.16
CA SER A 408 2.04 -9.97 -29.91
C SER A 408 1.77 -10.34 -28.43
N ILE A 409 2.22 -9.51 -27.50
CA ILE A 409 2.00 -9.69 -26.06
C ILE A 409 0.57 -9.34 -25.70
N ALA A 410 0.07 -8.20 -26.19
CA ALA A 410 -1.30 -7.77 -25.95
C ALA A 410 -2.31 -8.86 -26.34
N GLN A 411 -2.08 -9.57 -27.45
CA GLN A 411 -2.92 -10.67 -27.91
C GLN A 411 -2.93 -11.88 -26.97
N ALA A 412 -1.85 -12.13 -26.24
CA ALA A 412 -1.76 -13.26 -25.32
C ALA A 412 -2.51 -13.02 -23.99
N LEU A 413 -2.81 -11.76 -23.65
CA LEU A 413 -3.33 -11.32 -22.35
C LEU A 413 -4.88 -11.33 -22.27
N HIS A 414 -5.51 -12.41 -22.73
CA HIS A 414 -6.97 -12.53 -22.79
C HIS A 414 -7.67 -12.60 -21.42
N GLN A 415 -6.97 -12.98 -20.34
CA GLN A 415 -7.48 -13.00 -18.97
C GLN A 415 -7.18 -11.72 -18.17
N LEU A 416 -6.53 -10.71 -18.78
CA LEU A 416 -6.22 -9.46 -18.08
C LEU A 416 -7.52 -8.76 -17.67
N GLU A 417 -7.68 -8.47 -16.38
CA GLU A 417 -8.88 -7.84 -15.81
C GLU A 417 -8.63 -6.36 -15.46
N TYR A 418 -7.42 -6.03 -15.02
CA TYR A 418 -7.06 -4.69 -14.55
C TYR A 418 -5.74 -4.22 -15.19
N LEU A 419 -5.78 -3.05 -15.82
CA LEU A 419 -4.62 -2.40 -16.40
C LEU A 419 -4.50 -0.96 -15.90
N TRP A 420 -3.53 -0.70 -15.04
CA TRP A 420 -3.27 0.63 -14.48
C TRP A 420 -1.91 1.14 -14.92
N VAL A 421 -1.89 2.32 -15.53
CA VAL A 421 -0.68 3.00 -15.98
C VAL A 421 -0.72 4.45 -15.50
N THR A 422 0.15 4.80 -14.56
CA THR A 422 0.09 6.10 -13.89
C THR A 422 1.47 6.78 -13.80
N ASP A 423 1.53 8.10 -14.01
CA ASP A 423 2.76 8.89 -13.85
C ASP A 423 3.98 8.45 -14.70
N CYS A 424 3.75 7.80 -15.85
CA CYS A 424 4.83 7.46 -16.78
C CYS A 424 4.99 8.58 -17.83
N GLU A 425 6.01 9.42 -17.65
CA GLU A 425 6.16 10.67 -18.42
C GLU A 425 6.46 10.46 -19.92
N GLU A 426 7.35 9.51 -20.28
CA GLU A 426 7.70 9.20 -21.67
C GLU A 426 6.76 8.18 -22.34
N MET A 427 5.68 7.76 -21.68
CA MET A 427 4.70 6.83 -22.25
C MET A 427 4.08 7.44 -23.52
N GLU A 428 4.33 6.83 -24.67
CA GLU A 428 3.85 7.25 -25.99
C GLU A 428 2.57 6.49 -26.38
N GLU A 429 2.51 5.18 -26.12
CA GLU A 429 1.37 4.29 -26.41
C GLU A 429 1.24 3.20 -25.34
N ILE A 430 0.07 2.59 -25.15
CA ILE A 430 -0.04 1.42 -24.24
C ILE A 430 0.41 0.14 -24.95
N VAL A 431 -0.06 -0.05 -26.18
CA VAL A 431 0.38 -1.08 -27.11
C VAL A 431 1.11 -0.39 -28.27
N ALA A 432 2.39 -0.73 -28.44
CA ALA A 432 3.21 -0.18 -29.51
C ALA A 432 2.61 -0.49 -30.90
N ALA A 433 2.58 0.51 -31.78
CA ALA A 433 2.34 0.30 -33.20
C ALA A 433 3.44 -0.59 -33.82
N LYS A 434 3.10 -1.44 -34.81
CA LYS A 434 4.11 -2.18 -35.59
C LYS A 434 5.09 -1.19 -36.22
N GLN A 435 6.35 -1.18 -35.77
CA GLN A 435 7.40 -0.40 -36.42
C GLN A 435 7.91 -1.16 -37.65
N ASN A 436 7.30 -0.92 -38.81
CA ASN A 436 7.87 -1.35 -40.08
C ASN A 436 9.02 -0.42 -40.48
N GLU A 437 10.20 -0.58 -39.87
CA GLU A 437 11.44 -0.06 -40.46
C GLU A 437 11.97 -1.04 -41.51
N GLY A 438 11.53 -0.85 -42.76
CA GLY A 438 12.40 -1.09 -43.92
C GLY A 438 12.39 -2.46 -44.62
N GLN A 439 11.50 -3.41 -44.32
CA GLN A 439 11.38 -4.63 -45.12
C GLN A 439 9.98 -4.78 -45.72
N GLN A 440 9.89 -4.44 -47.01
CA GLN A 440 8.80 -4.87 -47.89
C GLN A 440 8.89 -6.40 -48.03
N GLN A 441 8.22 -7.13 -47.16
CA GLN A 441 7.74 -8.47 -47.49
C GLN A 441 6.22 -8.43 -47.38
N GLU A 442 5.56 -8.78 -48.48
CA GLU A 442 4.12 -9.04 -48.55
C GLU A 442 3.79 -10.24 -47.64
N GLU A 443 3.69 -10.01 -46.33
CA GLU A 443 3.04 -10.97 -45.44
C GLU A 443 1.53 -10.95 -45.73
N GLU A 444 0.94 -12.13 -45.88
CA GLU A 444 -0.50 -12.31 -46.03
C GLU A 444 -1.24 -11.43 -45.02
N ARG A 445 -2.17 -10.60 -45.52
CA ARG A 445 -3.16 -9.88 -44.69
C ARG A 445 -3.97 -10.91 -43.92
N VAL A 446 -3.48 -11.32 -42.76
CA VAL A 446 -4.31 -12.06 -41.82
C VAL A 446 -5.09 -11.00 -41.05
N ASP A 447 -6.40 -11.04 -41.25
CA ASP A 447 -7.42 -10.22 -40.57
C ASP A 447 -7.39 -10.57 -39.07
N TYR A 448 -6.45 -9.97 -38.34
CA TYR A 448 -6.31 -10.16 -36.91
C TYR A 448 -7.21 -9.16 -36.18
N LYS A 449 -7.82 -9.59 -35.09
CA LYS A 449 -8.68 -8.77 -34.24
C LYS A 449 -8.16 -8.84 -32.81
N MET A 450 -8.02 -7.70 -32.15
CA MET A 450 -7.49 -7.62 -30.79
C MET A 450 -8.65 -7.56 -29.79
N VAL A 451 -8.90 -8.66 -29.07
CA VAL A 451 -10.03 -8.76 -28.13
C VAL A 451 -9.52 -8.87 -26.71
N PHE A 452 -9.80 -7.87 -25.87
CA PHE A 452 -9.54 -7.91 -24.44
C PHE A 452 -10.77 -8.45 -23.70
N GLU A 453 -10.96 -9.77 -23.73
CA GLU A 453 -12.21 -10.40 -23.33
C GLU A 453 -12.55 -10.23 -21.84
N SER A 454 -11.55 -10.23 -20.97
CA SER A 454 -11.73 -10.18 -19.51
C SER A 454 -11.46 -8.80 -18.89
N LEU A 455 -11.04 -7.80 -19.69
CA LEU A 455 -10.57 -6.53 -19.18
C LEU A 455 -11.73 -5.69 -18.65
N LYS A 456 -11.78 -5.51 -17.33
CA LYS A 456 -12.84 -4.79 -16.61
C LYS A 456 -12.50 -3.33 -16.39
N GLU A 457 -11.22 -3.03 -16.19
CA GLU A 457 -10.81 -1.70 -15.78
C GLU A 457 -9.49 -1.26 -16.40
N ILE A 458 -9.52 -0.05 -16.99
CA ILE A 458 -8.35 0.64 -17.51
C ILE A 458 -8.21 1.98 -16.80
N ARG A 459 -7.05 2.24 -16.20
CA ARG A 459 -6.71 3.57 -15.63
C ARG A 459 -5.46 4.12 -16.28
N LEU A 460 -5.60 5.22 -17.01
CA LEU A 460 -4.51 5.96 -17.64
C LEU A 460 -4.46 7.36 -17.02
N ILE A 461 -3.48 7.60 -16.14
CA ILE A 461 -3.48 8.77 -15.26
C ILE A 461 -2.12 9.47 -15.32
N ARG A 462 -2.10 10.78 -15.57
CA ARG A 462 -0.88 11.61 -15.62
C ARG A 462 0.16 11.07 -16.62
N LEU A 463 -0.29 10.82 -17.85
CA LEU A 463 0.56 10.37 -18.97
C LEU A 463 0.67 11.48 -20.03
N PRO A 464 1.54 12.49 -19.84
CA PRO A 464 1.54 13.71 -20.65
C PRO A 464 1.89 13.48 -22.12
N ASN A 465 2.65 12.42 -22.45
CA ASN A 465 3.06 12.10 -23.82
C ASN A 465 2.20 11.04 -24.52
N LEU A 466 1.22 10.45 -23.81
CA LEU A 466 0.42 9.37 -24.35
C LEU A 466 -0.39 9.86 -25.55
N SER A 467 -0.19 9.23 -26.70
CA SER A 467 -0.86 9.54 -27.96
C SER A 467 -2.13 8.71 -28.18
N GLY A 468 -2.22 7.53 -27.56
CA GLY A 468 -3.39 6.65 -27.58
C GLY A 468 -3.10 5.34 -26.87
N PHE A 469 -4.12 4.49 -26.71
CA PHE A 469 -3.93 3.09 -26.32
C PHE A 469 -3.10 2.35 -27.36
N CYS A 470 -3.39 2.55 -28.65
CA CYS A 470 -2.60 2.09 -29.79
C CYS A 470 -2.94 2.96 -31.02
N THR A 471 -1.96 3.61 -31.65
CA THR A 471 -2.18 4.57 -32.75
C THR A 471 -1.80 4.06 -34.13
N GLY A 472 -0.99 3.01 -34.23
CA GLY A 472 -0.72 2.29 -35.48
C GLY A 472 -1.32 0.89 -35.46
N GLY A 473 -2.33 0.66 -36.30
CA GLY A 473 -3.11 -0.58 -36.29
C GLY A 473 -4.29 -0.57 -37.25
N ASP A 474 -4.18 0.12 -38.39
CA ASP A 474 -5.24 0.14 -39.41
C ASP A 474 -5.58 -1.28 -39.93
N ASP A 475 -4.68 -2.23 -39.70
CA ASP A 475 -4.82 -3.64 -40.08
C ASP A 475 -5.60 -4.52 -39.07
N PHE A 476 -5.93 -4.05 -37.86
CA PHE A 476 -6.65 -4.85 -36.85
C PHE A 476 -7.48 -4.03 -35.85
N PRO A 477 -8.78 -4.32 -35.65
CA PRO A 477 -9.61 -3.58 -34.69
C PRO A 477 -9.53 -4.11 -33.26
N PHE A 478 -9.74 -3.20 -32.29
CA PHE A 478 -9.83 -3.50 -30.88
C PHE A 478 -11.28 -3.70 -30.40
N GLU A 479 -11.49 -4.63 -29.46
CA GLU A 479 -12.75 -4.86 -28.75
C GLU A 479 -12.59 -5.00 -27.22
N TRP A 480 -13.60 -4.51 -26.50
CA TRP A 480 -13.62 -4.40 -25.03
C TRP A 480 -14.95 -4.91 -24.43
N PRO A 481 -15.29 -6.20 -24.62
CA PRO A 481 -16.61 -6.72 -24.25
C PRO A 481 -16.91 -6.67 -22.75
N SER A 482 -15.88 -6.69 -21.89
CA SER A 482 -16.02 -6.69 -20.44
C SER A 482 -15.67 -5.38 -19.74
N LEU A 483 -15.33 -4.32 -20.48
CA LEU A 483 -14.86 -3.06 -19.89
C LEU A 483 -15.98 -2.36 -19.13
N GLU A 484 -15.82 -2.22 -17.82
CA GLU A 484 -16.79 -1.62 -16.89
C GLU A 484 -16.36 -0.22 -16.45
N ARG A 485 -15.05 0.03 -16.36
CA ARG A 485 -14.50 1.31 -15.92
C ARG A 485 -13.32 1.75 -16.78
N LEU A 486 -13.36 2.99 -17.26
CA LEU A 486 -12.27 3.65 -17.95
C LEU A 486 -11.98 5.00 -17.28
N GLU A 487 -10.76 5.20 -16.81
CA GLU A 487 -10.30 6.48 -16.27
C GLU A 487 -9.18 7.05 -17.16
N LEU A 488 -9.39 8.26 -17.68
CA LEU A 488 -8.44 9.01 -18.50
C LEU A 488 -8.17 10.37 -17.85
N PHE A 489 -7.04 10.53 -17.17
CA PHE A 489 -6.74 11.78 -16.46
C PHE A 489 -5.39 12.35 -16.87
N LYS A 490 -5.33 13.64 -17.24
CA LYS A 490 -4.09 14.34 -17.62
C LYS A 490 -3.27 13.65 -18.75
N CYS A 491 -3.95 13.08 -19.76
CA CYS A 491 -3.35 12.49 -20.96
C CYS A 491 -3.36 13.47 -22.16
N ARG A 492 -2.58 14.55 -22.07
CA ARG A 492 -2.78 15.76 -22.91
C ARG A 492 -2.46 15.61 -24.40
N LYS A 493 -1.61 14.65 -24.79
CA LYS A 493 -1.22 14.42 -26.20
C LYS A 493 -2.06 13.34 -26.88
N MET A 494 -3.07 12.81 -26.21
CA MET A 494 -3.89 11.73 -26.74
C MET A 494 -4.63 12.22 -27.99
N LYS A 495 -4.53 11.48 -29.10
CA LYS A 495 -5.13 11.81 -30.42
C LYS A 495 -6.25 10.86 -30.81
N THR A 496 -6.30 9.68 -30.19
CA THR A 496 -7.35 8.68 -30.36
C THR A 496 -7.32 7.76 -29.15
N PHE A 497 -8.37 6.96 -28.93
CA PHE A 497 -8.26 5.84 -28.00
C PHE A 497 -7.48 4.70 -28.66
N ALA A 498 -7.94 4.16 -29.79
CA ALA A 498 -7.21 3.17 -30.59
C ALA A 498 -7.34 3.47 -32.11
N ALA A 499 -6.43 2.96 -32.94
CA ALA A 499 -6.40 3.20 -34.39
C ALA A 499 -7.73 2.81 -35.06
N THR A 500 -8.20 1.59 -34.82
CA THR A 500 -9.53 1.12 -35.22
C THR A 500 -10.24 0.48 -34.03
N THR A 501 -11.49 0.87 -33.78
CA THR A 501 -12.37 0.24 -32.78
C THR A 501 -13.57 -0.33 -33.52
N SER A 502 -13.91 -1.61 -33.30
CA SER A 502 -14.91 -2.33 -34.12
C SER A 502 -16.31 -2.42 -33.53
N GLY A 503 -16.57 -1.86 -32.33
CA GLY A 503 -17.89 -1.97 -31.73
C GLY A 503 -18.03 -1.35 -30.35
N SER A 504 -19.28 -1.37 -29.87
CA SER A 504 -19.71 -0.84 -28.56
C SER A 504 -18.92 -1.46 -27.41
N THR A 505 -18.68 -0.68 -26.36
CA THR A 505 -18.21 -1.16 -25.06
C THR A 505 -19.44 -1.41 -24.15
N PRO A 506 -20.07 -2.60 -24.21
CA PRO A 506 -21.46 -2.78 -23.76
C PRO A 506 -21.65 -2.60 -22.25
N LYS A 507 -20.60 -2.83 -21.46
CA LYS A 507 -20.62 -2.69 -20.00
C LYS A 507 -20.15 -1.31 -19.51
N LEU A 508 -19.52 -0.51 -20.38
CA LEU A 508 -18.98 0.79 -20.01
C LEU A 508 -20.08 1.84 -20.05
N LYS A 509 -20.42 2.38 -18.88
CA LYS A 509 -21.48 3.41 -18.76
C LYS A 509 -20.94 4.83 -18.82
N GLU A 510 -19.79 5.05 -18.21
CA GLU A 510 -19.18 6.36 -18.05
C GLU A 510 -17.65 6.27 -18.10
N VAL A 511 -17.00 7.38 -18.43
CA VAL A 511 -15.55 7.51 -18.46
C VAL A 511 -15.14 8.60 -17.45
N GLY A 512 -14.27 8.25 -16.51
CA GLY A 512 -13.76 9.18 -15.50
C GLY A 512 -12.65 10.08 -16.04
N LEU A 513 -12.80 11.39 -15.90
CA LEU A 513 -11.80 12.39 -16.33
C LEU A 513 -11.19 13.19 -15.17
N GLY A 514 -11.33 12.72 -13.92
CA GLY A 514 -10.89 13.44 -12.72
C GLY A 514 -10.76 12.56 -11.47
N TRP A 515 -10.21 13.12 -10.39
CA TRP A 515 -9.91 12.42 -9.13
C TRP A 515 -11.14 11.98 -8.32
N PHE A 516 -12.34 12.47 -8.64
CA PHE A 516 -13.52 12.38 -7.77
C PHE A 516 -14.69 11.58 -8.36
N GLY A 517 -14.45 10.75 -9.39
CA GLY A 517 -15.47 9.79 -9.85
C GLY A 517 -16.71 10.40 -10.53
N SER A 518 -16.69 11.68 -10.92
CA SER A 518 -17.66 12.20 -11.88
C SER A 518 -17.32 11.65 -13.27
N GLY A 519 -17.92 10.52 -13.62
CA GLY A 519 -17.82 9.94 -14.95
C GLY A 519 -18.68 10.71 -15.94
N ILE A 520 -18.17 10.94 -17.16
CA ILE A 520 -18.98 11.43 -18.26
C ILE A 520 -19.68 10.23 -18.89
N PRO A 521 -21.02 10.21 -18.97
CA PRO A 521 -21.74 9.11 -19.60
C PRO A 521 -21.32 8.93 -21.06
N LEU A 522 -21.15 7.67 -21.49
CA LEU A 522 -20.70 7.35 -22.85
C LEU A 522 -21.78 7.65 -23.91
N GLN A 523 -23.06 7.61 -23.53
CA GLN A 523 -24.22 7.96 -24.38
C GLN A 523 -24.25 7.27 -25.77
N GLY A 524 -23.67 6.07 -25.88
CA GLY A 524 -23.61 5.33 -27.14
C GLY A 524 -22.49 5.78 -28.10
N MET A 525 -21.64 6.72 -27.70
CA MET A 525 -20.41 7.04 -28.41
C MET A 525 -19.44 5.86 -28.36
N ASP A 526 -18.65 5.67 -29.40
CA ASP A 526 -17.46 4.82 -29.30
C ASP A 526 -16.33 5.53 -28.52
N LEU A 527 -15.30 4.79 -28.11
CA LEU A 527 -14.19 5.35 -27.32
C LEU A 527 -13.40 6.41 -28.07
N ASN A 528 -13.26 6.30 -29.40
CA ASN A 528 -12.54 7.28 -30.21
C ASN A 528 -13.34 8.58 -30.30
N GLN A 529 -14.65 8.51 -30.55
CA GLN A 529 -15.57 9.65 -30.52
C GLN A 529 -15.55 10.33 -29.15
N PHE A 530 -15.59 9.54 -28.07
CA PHE A 530 -15.51 10.07 -26.71
C PHE A 530 -14.21 10.86 -26.50
N VAL A 531 -13.06 10.28 -26.89
CA VAL A 531 -11.76 10.94 -26.78
C VAL A 531 -11.69 12.18 -27.67
N GLN A 532 -12.23 12.16 -28.89
CA GLN A 532 -12.29 13.35 -29.74
C GLN A 532 -13.07 14.48 -29.08
N ILE A 533 -14.25 14.20 -28.55
CA ILE A 533 -15.12 15.22 -27.97
C ILE A 533 -14.60 15.70 -26.62
N HIS A 534 -14.22 14.79 -25.73
CA HIS A 534 -13.97 15.13 -24.33
C HIS A 534 -12.49 15.24 -23.96
N VAL A 535 -11.56 14.70 -24.75
CA VAL A 535 -10.12 14.72 -24.43
C VAL A 535 -9.33 15.62 -25.40
N ILE A 536 -9.65 15.58 -26.69
CA ILE A 536 -8.92 16.29 -27.76
C ILE A 536 -9.52 17.62 -28.12
N SER A 537 -10.85 17.67 -28.28
CA SER A 537 -11.46 18.84 -28.90
C SER A 537 -11.14 20.06 -28.06
N LYS A 538 -10.51 21.04 -28.72
CA LYS A 538 -10.35 22.36 -28.12
C LYS A 538 -11.74 22.85 -27.74
N PRO A 539 -11.88 23.51 -26.58
CA PRO A 539 -13.15 24.00 -26.12
C PRO A 539 -13.82 24.80 -27.26
N PRO A 540 -15.01 24.40 -27.73
CA PRO A 540 -15.70 25.13 -28.78
C PRO A 540 -16.13 26.47 -28.18
N LYS A 541 -15.43 27.57 -28.53
CA LYS A 541 -15.78 29.03 -28.39
C LYS A 541 -14.61 30.01 -28.28
N LEU A 542 -13.35 29.64 -28.53
CA LEU A 542 -12.23 30.61 -28.48
C LEU A 542 -12.41 31.83 -29.42
N GLU A 543 -13.06 31.66 -30.58
CA GLU A 543 -13.33 32.75 -31.53
C GLU A 543 -14.30 33.82 -31.01
N SER A 544 -15.17 33.50 -30.03
CA SER A 544 -16.13 34.46 -29.46
C SER A 544 -15.54 35.30 -28.33
N ILE A 545 -14.31 35.02 -27.87
CA ILE A 545 -13.67 35.77 -26.77
C ILE A 545 -13.68 37.28 -27.01
N PRO A 546 -13.32 37.83 -28.20
CA PRO A 546 -13.36 39.27 -28.42
C PRO A 546 -14.75 39.91 -28.20
N LEU A 547 -15.82 39.23 -28.63
CA LEU A 547 -17.20 39.70 -28.41
C LEU A 547 -17.61 39.61 -26.95
N MET A 548 -17.20 38.53 -26.27
CA MET A 548 -17.44 38.37 -24.84
C MET A 548 -16.71 39.44 -24.03
N VAL A 549 -15.46 39.78 -24.40
CA VAL A 549 -14.71 40.89 -23.79
C VAL A 549 -15.52 42.20 -23.93
N GLN A 550 -16.03 42.51 -25.13
CA GLN A 550 -16.87 43.71 -25.33
C GLN A 550 -18.10 43.73 -24.41
N GLY A 551 -18.78 42.59 -24.23
CA GLY A 551 -19.92 42.49 -23.31
C GLY A 551 -19.55 42.71 -21.85
N VAL A 552 -18.40 42.18 -21.39
CA VAL A 552 -17.86 42.39 -20.03
C VAL A 552 -17.53 43.87 -19.77
N TRP A 553 -17.07 44.60 -20.78
CA TRP A 553 -16.75 46.03 -20.68
C TRP A 553 -17.91 46.96 -21.07
N SER A 554 -19.08 46.42 -21.41
CA SER A 554 -20.29 47.20 -21.70
C SER A 554 -20.80 47.91 -20.43
N GLU A 555 -21.59 48.97 -20.61
CA GLU A 555 -22.35 49.61 -19.53
C GLU A 555 -23.72 48.95 -19.30
N ASP A 556 -24.17 48.10 -20.21
CA ASP A 556 -25.44 47.37 -20.10
C ASP A 556 -25.31 46.14 -19.18
N PRO A 557 -26.04 46.07 -18.05
CA PRO A 557 -26.02 44.91 -17.14
C PRO A 557 -26.40 43.59 -17.82
N ALA A 558 -27.30 43.60 -18.80
CA ALA A 558 -27.71 42.37 -19.48
C ALA A 558 -26.55 41.80 -20.32
N ALA A 559 -25.87 42.65 -21.09
CA ALA A 559 -24.67 42.29 -21.83
C ALA A 559 -23.53 41.81 -20.92
N GLN A 560 -23.33 42.43 -19.75
CA GLN A 560 -22.35 41.99 -18.75
C GLN A 560 -22.66 40.59 -18.23
N ILE A 561 -23.91 40.31 -17.85
CA ILE A 561 -24.35 39.00 -17.36
C ILE A 561 -24.17 37.93 -18.44
N GLU A 562 -24.61 38.22 -19.67
CA GLU A 562 -24.51 37.28 -20.78
C GLU A 562 -23.04 36.93 -21.07
N ALA A 563 -22.17 37.93 -21.20
CA ALA A 563 -20.77 37.70 -21.50
C ALA A 563 -20.03 36.97 -20.38
N THR A 564 -20.27 37.35 -19.11
CA THR A 564 -19.68 36.63 -17.95
C THR A 564 -20.19 35.19 -17.88
N THR A 565 -21.47 34.94 -18.18
CA THR A 565 -22.02 33.57 -18.26
C THR A 565 -21.29 32.76 -19.34
N GLN A 566 -21.00 33.36 -20.49
CA GLN A 566 -20.26 32.71 -21.57
C GLN A 566 -18.82 32.38 -21.13
N PHE A 567 -18.13 33.30 -20.45
CA PHE A 567 -16.79 33.05 -19.91
C PHE A 567 -16.80 31.94 -18.86
N ARG A 568 -17.77 31.97 -17.94
CA ARG A 568 -17.94 30.91 -16.95
C ARG A 568 -18.15 29.55 -17.62
N LYS A 569 -19.03 29.46 -18.64
CA LYS A 569 -19.24 28.21 -19.41
C LYS A 569 -17.94 27.73 -20.05
N LEU A 570 -17.16 28.64 -20.65
CA LEU A 570 -15.88 28.33 -21.27
C LEU A 570 -14.87 27.80 -20.24
N LEU A 571 -14.84 28.39 -19.05
CA LEU A 571 -13.97 27.97 -17.94
C LEU A 571 -14.45 26.71 -17.20
N SER A 572 -15.71 26.29 -17.40
CA SER A 572 -16.29 25.08 -16.78
C SER A 572 -16.05 23.81 -17.60
N ILE A 573 -15.25 23.90 -18.66
CA ILE A 573 -14.93 22.76 -19.51
C ILE A 573 -13.98 21.85 -18.74
N GLU A 574 -14.42 20.62 -18.48
CA GLU A 574 -13.73 19.68 -17.59
C GLU A 574 -12.35 19.29 -18.11
N CYS A 575 -12.16 19.28 -19.44
CA CYS A 575 -10.91 18.93 -20.09
C CYS A 575 -10.22 20.16 -20.68
N SER A 576 -9.15 20.59 -20.02
CA SER A 576 -8.31 21.70 -20.43
C SER A 576 -9.08 23.00 -20.69
N PRO A 577 -9.74 23.57 -19.65
CA PRO A 577 -10.39 24.86 -19.79
C PRO A 577 -9.35 25.92 -20.26
N PRO A 578 -9.72 26.85 -21.14
CA PRO A 578 -8.79 27.81 -21.75
C PRO A 578 -8.52 28.98 -20.79
N ILE A 579 -8.00 28.65 -19.59
CA ILE A 579 -7.76 29.60 -18.51
C ILE A 579 -6.72 30.65 -18.94
N ASP A 580 -5.66 30.21 -19.62
CA ASP A 580 -4.61 31.11 -20.11
C ASP A 580 -5.16 32.13 -21.12
N GLU A 581 -6.05 31.72 -22.01
CA GLU A 581 -6.68 32.59 -23.00
C GLU A 581 -7.63 33.59 -22.35
N VAL A 582 -8.41 33.16 -21.33
CA VAL A 582 -9.29 34.07 -20.58
C VAL A 582 -8.47 35.08 -19.78
N ILE A 583 -7.36 34.68 -19.15
CA ILE A 583 -6.45 35.59 -18.46
C ILE A 583 -5.84 36.59 -19.45
N LYS A 584 -5.32 36.11 -20.59
CA LYS A 584 -4.76 36.96 -21.65
C LYS A 584 -5.78 37.92 -22.27
N ALA A 585 -7.07 37.57 -22.26
CA ALA A 585 -8.15 38.44 -22.70
C ALA A 585 -8.37 39.65 -21.77
N GLY A 586 -7.74 39.69 -20.59
CA GLY A 586 -7.73 40.85 -19.70
C GLY A 586 -9.02 41.08 -18.91
N VAL A 587 -9.87 40.06 -18.78
CA VAL A 587 -11.19 40.19 -18.11
C VAL A 587 -11.15 40.00 -16.59
N VAL A 588 -10.08 39.41 -16.04
CA VAL A 588 -9.96 39.12 -14.59
C VAL A 588 -10.11 40.36 -13.70
N PRO A 589 -9.48 41.53 -13.97
CA PRO A 589 -9.70 42.73 -13.16
C PRO A 589 -11.18 43.14 -13.10
N ARG A 590 -11.87 43.11 -14.24
CA ARG A 590 -13.29 43.46 -14.34
C ARG A 590 -14.17 42.42 -13.65
N PHE A 591 -13.80 41.15 -13.69
CA PHE A 591 -14.47 40.10 -12.94
C PHE A 591 -14.38 40.33 -11.42
N VAL A 592 -13.22 40.75 -10.91
CA VAL A 592 -13.07 41.07 -9.49
C VAL A 592 -13.91 42.28 -9.09
N GLU A 593 -14.06 43.27 -9.97
CA GLU A 593 -14.97 44.41 -9.75
C GLU A 593 -16.43 43.95 -9.64
N PHE A 594 -16.87 43.05 -10.54
CA PHE A 594 -18.22 42.50 -10.55
C PHE A 594 -18.58 41.71 -9.28
N LEU A 595 -17.62 41.13 -8.57
CA LEU A 595 -17.87 40.53 -7.25
C LEU A 595 -18.49 41.55 -6.26
N GLY A 596 -18.19 42.84 -6.42
CA GLY A 596 -18.71 43.92 -5.59
C GLY A 596 -20.12 44.42 -5.93
N ARG A 597 -20.72 43.97 -7.04
CA ARG A 597 -22.03 44.44 -7.52
C ARG A 597 -23.19 43.76 -6.79
N GLN A 598 -23.42 44.15 -5.55
CA GLN A 598 -24.53 43.65 -4.72
C GLN A 598 -25.91 43.95 -5.34
N ASP A 599 -26.00 44.98 -6.18
CA ASP A 599 -27.18 45.35 -6.96
C ASP A 599 -27.49 44.38 -8.11
N LEU A 600 -26.54 43.52 -8.50
CA LEU A 600 -26.69 42.52 -9.57
C LEU A 600 -26.31 41.10 -9.08
N PRO A 601 -27.16 40.42 -8.28
CA PRO A 601 -26.84 39.11 -7.70
C PRO A 601 -26.52 38.02 -8.73
N GLN A 602 -27.17 38.04 -9.90
CA GLN A 602 -26.89 37.08 -10.98
C GLN A 602 -25.49 37.27 -11.56
N LEU A 603 -25.08 38.52 -11.80
CA LEU A 603 -23.73 38.83 -12.28
C LEU A 603 -22.69 38.41 -11.23
N GLN A 604 -22.95 38.70 -9.96
CA GLN A 604 -22.10 38.31 -8.83
C GLN A 604 -21.93 36.78 -8.74
N PHE A 605 -22.99 36.01 -8.98
CA PHE A 605 -22.92 34.54 -9.01
C PHE A 605 -22.07 34.03 -10.19
N GLU A 606 -22.38 34.46 -11.41
CA GLU A 606 -21.67 34.00 -12.62
C GLU A 606 -20.18 34.34 -12.55
N VAL A 607 -19.84 35.51 -12.03
CA VAL A 607 -18.44 35.93 -11.92
C VAL A 607 -17.69 35.24 -10.78
N ALA A 608 -18.36 34.96 -9.65
CA ALA A 608 -17.77 34.17 -8.57
C ALA A 608 -17.43 32.76 -9.05
N TRP A 609 -18.32 32.15 -9.83
CA TRP A 609 -18.07 30.83 -10.43
C TRP A 609 -16.94 30.89 -11.47
N ALA A 610 -16.93 31.89 -12.36
CA ALA A 610 -15.86 32.05 -13.34
C ALA A 610 -14.48 32.14 -12.67
N LEU A 611 -14.34 33.00 -11.65
CA LEU A 611 -13.07 33.17 -10.92
C LEU A 611 -12.69 31.93 -10.09
N THR A 612 -13.67 31.16 -9.59
CA THR A 612 -13.41 29.87 -8.92
C THR A 612 -12.72 28.89 -9.88
N ASN A 613 -13.18 28.83 -11.13
CA ASN A 613 -12.59 27.98 -12.16
C ASN A 613 -11.19 28.47 -12.56
N VAL A 614 -10.96 29.78 -12.66
CA VAL A 614 -9.60 30.32 -12.85
C VAL A 614 -8.68 29.90 -11.69
N ALA A 615 -9.16 29.99 -10.45
CA ALA A 615 -8.42 29.61 -9.25
C ALA A 615 -8.16 28.09 -9.13
N SER A 616 -8.86 27.23 -9.89
CA SER A 616 -8.58 25.78 -9.96
C SER A 616 -7.41 25.41 -10.89
N GLY A 617 -6.83 26.41 -11.56
CA GLY A 617 -5.74 26.25 -12.52
C GLY A 617 -4.36 26.05 -11.89
N THR A 618 -3.33 26.60 -12.54
CA THR A 618 -1.93 26.57 -12.07
C THR A 618 -1.65 27.65 -11.03
N SER A 619 -0.52 27.57 -10.33
CA SER A 619 -0.08 28.63 -9.39
C SER A 619 0.05 30.01 -10.05
N GLU A 620 0.35 30.06 -11.35
CA GLU A 620 0.36 31.30 -12.13
C GLU A 620 -1.07 31.88 -12.28
N HIS A 621 -2.07 31.03 -12.56
CA HIS A 621 -3.48 31.46 -12.63
C HIS A 621 -3.98 32.01 -11.29
N ILE A 622 -3.62 31.33 -10.19
CA ILE A 622 -3.95 31.76 -8.83
C ILE A 622 -3.26 33.08 -8.48
N ARG A 623 -1.99 33.27 -8.90
CA ARG A 623 -1.27 34.54 -8.72
C ARG A 623 -2.04 35.71 -9.34
N VAL A 624 -2.53 35.55 -10.57
CA VAL A 624 -3.33 36.59 -11.25
C VAL A 624 -4.59 36.92 -10.45
N VAL A 625 -5.33 35.93 -9.96
CA VAL A 625 -6.53 36.15 -9.13
C VAL A 625 -6.20 36.90 -7.83
N ASN A 626 -5.07 36.58 -7.20
CA ASN A 626 -4.61 37.21 -5.97
C ASN A 626 -4.15 38.66 -6.18
N GLU A 627 -3.33 38.92 -7.21
CA GLU A 627 -2.80 40.25 -7.55
C GLU A 627 -3.91 41.27 -7.86
N HIS A 628 -5.02 40.81 -8.44
CA HIS A 628 -6.18 41.65 -8.74
C HIS A 628 -7.14 41.82 -7.54
N GLY A 629 -6.83 41.27 -6.37
CA GLY A 629 -7.58 41.52 -5.14
C GLY A 629 -8.88 40.71 -4.98
N ALA A 630 -8.98 39.52 -5.57
CA ALA A 630 -10.18 38.69 -5.47
C ALA A 630 -10.42 38.11 -4.06
N VAL A 631 -9.36 37.76 -3.33
CA VAL A 631 -9.44 37.13 -1.99
C VAL A 631 -10.30 37.94 -0.99
N PRO A 632 -10.04 39.23 -0.73
CA PRO A 632 -10.87 40.01 0.19
C PRO A 632 -12.33 40.12 -0.27
N LYS A 633 -12.59 40.12 -1.58
CA LYS A 633 -13.96 40.11 -2.12
C LYS A 633 -14.66 38.78 -1.83
N PHE A 634 -14.00 37.65 -2.05
CA PHE A 634 -14.57 36.34 -1.71
C PHE A 634 -14.84 36.19 -0.21
N VAL A 635 -13.96 36.71 0.66
CA VAL A 635 -14.22 36.71 2.11
C VAL A 635 -15.50 37.48 2.46
N LEU A 636 -15.73 38.64 1.84
CA LEU A 636 -16.98 39.38 2.02
C LEU A 636 -18.20 38.60 1.50
N LEU A 637 -18.04 37.87 0.40
CA LEU A 637 -19.12 37.06 -0.20
C LEU A 637 -19.52 35.84 0.63
N LEU A 638 -18.73 35.40 1.60
CA LEU A 638 -19.14 34.37 2.58
C LEU A 638 -20.32 34.81 3.44
N SER A 639 -20.66 36.11 3.45
CA SER A 639 -21.85 36.66 4.12
C SER A 639 -22.96 37.07 3.14
N SER A 640 -22.88 36.64 1.87
CA SER A 640 -23.90 36.97 0.86
C SER A 640 -25.26 36.38 1.23
N ALA A 641 -26.35 37.09 0.89
CA ALA A 641 -27.70 36.58 1.03
C ALA A 641 -27.98 35.38 0.11
N SER A 642 -27.21 35.21 -0.97
CA SER A 642 -27.35 34.08 -1.91
C SER A 642 -26.49 32.88 -1.48
N ASP A 643 -27.14 31.75 -1.23
CA ASP A 643 -26.48 30.46 -0.96
C ASP A 643 -25.45 30.11 -2.04
N ASP A 644 -25.84 30.26 -3.31
CA ASP A 644 -25.01 29.89 -4.45
C ASP A 644 -23.74 30.74 -4.52
N VAL A 645 -23.85 32.04 -4.22
CA VAL A 645 -22.69 32.95 -4.17
C VAL A 645 -21.76 32.58 -3.01
N ARG A 646 -22.30 32.31 -1.82
CA ARG A 646 -21.50 31.86 -0.67
C ARG A 646 -20.74 30.58 -1.01
N GLU A 647 -21.39 29.67 -1.71
CA GLU A 647 -20.82 28.39 -2.10
C GLU A 647 -19.64 28.53 -3.08
N GLN A 648 -19.77 29.37 -4.11
CA GLN A 648 -18.66 29.65 -5.02
C GLN A 648 -17.52 30.37 -4.28
N ALA A 649 -17.82 31.28 -3.36
CA ALA A 649 -16.80 31.96 -2.56
C ALA A 649 -16.02 30.99 -1.65
N VAL A 650 -16.70 30.04 -0.98
CA VAL A 650 -16.05 28.97 -0.21
C VAL A 650 -15.12 28.16 -1.11
N TRP A 651 -15.58 27.80 -2.30
CA TRP A 651 -14.81 26.97 -3.22
C TRP A 651 -13.58 27.69 -3.77
N ALA A 652 -13.73 28.95 -4.18
CA ALA A 652 -12.61 29.80 -4.62
C ALA A 652 -11.55 29.95 -3.53
N LEU A 653 -11.94 30.25 -2.29
CA LEU A 653 -11.01 30.39 -1.17
C LEU A 653 -10.29 29.09 -0.85
N GLY A 654 -10.99 27.95 -0.96
CA GLY A 654 -10.38 26.63 -0.80
C GLY A 654 -9.36 26.30 -1.90
N ASN A 655 -9.63 26.66 -3.17
CA ASN A 655 -8.68 26.52 -4.28
C ASN A 655 -7.43 27.37 -4.07
N VAL A 656 -7.60 28.65 -3.70
CA VAL A 656 -6.48 29.56 -3.41
C VAL A 656 -5.65 29.06 -2.23
N ALA A 657 -6.27 28.69 -1.12
CA ALA A 657 -5.55 28.21 0.06
C ALA A 657 -4.83 26.86 -0.18
N GLY A 658 -5.33 26.03 -1.10
CA GLY A 658 -4.77 24.73 -1.43
C GLY A 658 -3.48 24.76 -2.25
N ASP A 659 -3.15 25.89 -2.89
CA ASP A 659 -1.99 26.04 -3.77
C ASP A 659 -0.66 26.04 -3.03
N SER A 660 -0.51 26.93 -2.03
CA SER A 660 0.76 27.11 -1.33
C SER A 660 0.56 27.72 0.08
N PRO A 661 1.53 27.54 1.00
CA PRO A 661 1.47 28.16 2.33
C PRO A 661 1.28 29.68 2.29
N SER A 662 1.89 30.37 1.32
CA SER A 662 1.74 31.82 1.15
C SER A 662 0.31 32.20 0.75
N CYS A 663 -0.34 31.45 -0.15
CA CYS A 663 -1.73 31.68 -0.54
C CYS A 663 -2.70 31.36 0.61
N ARG A 664 -2.45 30.29 1.38
CA ARG A 664 -3.18 29.99 2.62
C ARG A 664 -3.09 31.16 3.62
N ASP A 665 -1.88 31.67 3.86
CA ASP A 665 -1.65 32.76 4.81
C ASP A 665 -2.29 34.07 4.34
N LEU A 666 -2.32 34.32 3.03
CA LEU A 666 -3.06 35.43 2.43
C LEU A 666 -4.57 35.32 2.69
N VAL A 667 -5.16 34.14 2.47
CA VAL A 667 -6.59 33.88 2.72
C VAL A 667 -6.94 34.06 4.19
N LEU A 668 -6.16 33.46 5.09
CA LEU A 668 -6.34 33.62 6.53
C LEU A 668 -6.14 35.07 6.98
N GLY A 669 -5.09 35.74 6.49
CA GLY A 669 -4.78 37.14 6.79
C GLY A 669 -5.89 38.12 6.41
N ASN A 670 -6.73 37.76 5.42
CA ASN A 670 -7.94 38.51 5.05
C ASN A 670 -9.17 38.18 5.92
N GLY A 671 -9.04 37.35 6.96
CA GLY A 671 -10.09 37.05 7.92
C GLY A 671 -11.08 35.96 7.48
N ALA A 672 -10.70 35.10 6.54
CA ALA A 672 -11.60 34.11 5.95
C ALA A 672 -12.15 33.04 6.91
N LEU A 673 -11.45 32.74 8.01
CA LEU A 673 -11.79 31.59 8.86
C LEU A 673 -13.17 31.72 9.51
N MET A 674 -13.46 32.82 10.20
CA MET A 674 -14.72 32.93 10.96
C MET A 674 -15.95 32.90 10.04
N PRO A 675 -15.98 33.62 8.90
CA PRO A 675 -17.06 33.49 7.94
C PRO A 675 -17.19 32.08 7.33
N LEU A 676 -16.07 31.37 7.12
CA LEU A 676 -16.09 29.96 6.66
C LEU A 676 -16.70 29.03 7.71
N LEU A 677 -16.29 29.16 8.98
CA LEU A 677 -16.84 28.36 10.08
C LEU A 677 -18.35 28.61 10.26
N ALA A 678 -18.83 29.82 9.99
CA ALA A 678 -20.26 30.11 10.00
C ALA A 678 -21.06 29.32 8.94
N GLN A 679 -20.41 28.86 7.85
CA GLN A 679 -21.04 27.97 6.86
C GLN A 679 -21.10 26.50 7.31
N LEU A 680 -20.41 26.12 8.39
CA LEU A 680 -20.36 24.75 8.92
C LEU A 680 -21.30 24.61 10.12
N ASN A 681 -22.60 24.75 9.88
CA ASN A 681 -23.65 24.66 10.90
C ASN A 681 -24.70 23.58 10.55
N GLU A 682 -25.56 23.24 11.50
CA GLU A 682 -26.56 22.16 11.38
C GLU A 682 -27.64 22.43 10.30
N HIS A 683 -27.81 23.68 9.86
CA HIS A 683 -28.76 24.07 8.82
C HIS A 683 -28.15 24.10 7.41
N SER A 684 -26.83 23.90 7.29
CA SER A 684 -26.15 23.91 6.00
C SER A 684 -26.49 22.67 5.18
N LYS A 685 -26.77 22.88 3.89
CA LYS A 685 -26.96 21.79 2.91
C LYS A 685 -25.68 20.94 2.81
N LEU A 686 -25.84 19.64 2.53
CA LEU A 686 -24.72 18.69 2.47
C LEU A 686 -23.58 19.14 1.53
N PHE A 687 -23.91 19.71 0.37
CA PHE A 687 -22.92 20.17 -0.59
C PHE A 687 -22.08 21.35 -0.07
N MET A 688 -22.70 22.28 0.67
CA MET A 688 -21.98 23.34 1.38
C MET A 688 -21.06 22.75 2.44
N LEU A 689 -21.54 21.77 3.22
CA LEU A 689 -20.71 21.11 4.24
C LEU A 689 -19.47 20.44 3.63
N ARG A 690 -19.62 19.72 2.51
CA ARG A 690 -18.50 19.10 1.78
C ARG A 690 -17.47 20.14 1.35
N LYS A 691 -17.91 21.20 0.66
CA LYS A 691 -17.04 22.28 0.16
C LYS A 691 -16.36 23.06 1.29
N ALA A 692 -17.11 23.43 2.31
CA ALA A 692 -16.58 24.21 3.43
C ALA A 692 -15.61 23.40 4.28
N THR A 693 -15.87 22.10 4.48
CA THR A 693 -14.93 21.23 5.21
C THR A 693 -13.65 21.00 4.41
N TRP A 694 -13.76 20.83 3.09
CA TRP A 694 -12.60 20.76 2.20
C TRP A 694 -11.76 22.05 2.25
N ALA A 695 -12.39 23.22 2.11
CA ALA A 695 -11.72 24.51 2.22
C ALA A 695 -11.05 24.69 3.60
N LEU A 696 -11.72 24.30 4.68
CA LEU A 696 -11.18 24.32 6.04
C LEU A 696 -9.92 23.44 6.17
N SER A 697 -9.91 22.26 5.53
CA SER A 697 -8.73 21.38 5.51
C SER A 697 -7.53 22.05 4.83
N ASN A 698 -7.76 22.79 3.73
CA ASN A 698 -6.72 23.55 3.04
C ASN A 698 -6.22 24.74 3.89
N PHE A 699 -7.09 25.37 4.69
CA PHE A 699 -6.69 26.44 5.61
C PHE A 699 -5.74 25.93 6.70
N CYS A 700 -5.80 24.64 7.04
CA CYS A 700 -4.92 24.00 8.01
C CYS A 700 -3.63 23.41 7.40
N ARG A 701 -3.55 23.25 6.07
CA ARG A 701 -2.51 22.48 5.37
C ARG A 701 -1.18 23.24 5.20
N GLY A 702 -0.06 22.52 5.16
CA GLY A 702 1.25 23.02 4.65
C GLY A 702 2.25 23.48 5.72
N LYS A 703 3.54 23.48 5.37
CA LYS A 703 4.66 23.94 6.23
C LYS A 703 5.25 25.26 5.71
N PRO A 704 5.63 26.23 6.58
CA PRO A 704 5.51 26.19 8.03
C PRO A 704 4.03 26.20 8.48
N PRO A 705 3.72 25.52 9.60
CA PRO A 705 2.35 25.43 10.07
C PRO A 705 1.86 26.81 10.53
N THR A 706 0.57 27.08 10.37
CA THR A 706 -0.02 28.36 10.79
C THR A 706 0.22 28.60 12.28
N PRO A 707 0.51 29.85 12.71
CA PRO A 707 0.70 30.17 14.12
C PRO A 707 -0.54 29.77 14.94
N PHE A 708 -0.34 28.86 15.89
CA PHE A 708 -1.43 28.23 16.64
C PHE A 708 -1.99 29.15 17.72
N GLU A 709 -1.11 29.83 18.47
CA GLU A 709 -1.46 30.92 19.40
C GLU A 709 -0.36 32.01 19.42
N GLN A 710 -0.76 33.27 19.16
CA GLN A 710 -0.05 34.57 19.35
C GLN A 710 0.96 35.08 18.29
N VAL A 711 0.61 36.17 17.60
CA VAL A 711 0.92 37.61 17.90
C VAL A 711 0.26 38.49 16.82
N VAL A 712 0.01 37.97 15.61
CA VAL A 712 -0.72 38.68 14.55
C VAL A 712 -2.20 38.28 14.59
N ARG A 713 -3.10 39.26 14.74
CA ARG A 713 -4.53 39.09 15.04
C ARG A 713 -5.37 38.33 13.98
N HIS A 714 -4.79 37.88 12.85
CA HIS A 714 -5.56 37.42 11.69
C HIS A 714 -5.26 36.00 11.17
N LEU A 715 -4.37 35.21 11.79
CA LEU A 715 -3.96 33.88 11.27
C LEU A 715 -4.35 32.67 12.14
N LYS A 716 -5.30 32.82 13.06
CA LYS A 716 -5.63 31.79 14.07
C LYS A 716 -6.51 30.69 13.50
N VAL A 717 -6.13 29.42 13.62
CA VAL A 717 -6.97 28.26 13.20
C VAL A 717 -7.58 27.45 14.35
N LYS A 718 -7.18 27.71 15.61
CA LYS A 718 -7.76 27.08 16.81
C LYS A 718 -9.31 27.11 16.89
N PRO A 719 -10.00 28.18 16.46
CA PRO A 719 -11.48 28.20 16.44
C PRO A 719 -12.13 27.11 15.56
N ALA A 720 -11.38 26.42 14.69
CA ALA A 720 -11.88 25.32 13.90
C ALA A 720 -12.14 24.04 14.71
N LEU A 721 -11.48 23.84 15.86
CA LEU A 721 -11.52 22.58 16.61
C LEU A 721 -12.94 22.17 17.08
N PRO A 722 -13.78 23.07 17.64
CA PRO A 722 -15.14 22.70 18.02
C PRO A 722 -16.00 22.27 16.82
N VAL A 723 -15.80 22.90 15.66
CA VAL A 723 -16.53 22.56 14.42
C VAL A 723 -16.04 21.22 13.88
N LEU A 724 -14.72 20.99 13.82
CA LEU A 724 -14.14 19.70 13.40
C LEU A 724 -14.61 18.54 14.29
N ARG A 725 -14.72 18.76 15.60
CA ARG A 725 -15.31 17.80 16.53
C ARG A 725 -16.74 17.43 16.13
N GLN A 726 -17.56 18.37 15.69
CA GLN A 726 -18.92 18.07 15.23
C GLN A 726 -18.90 17.31 13.90
N LEU A 727 -18.06 17.74 12.94
CA LEU A 727 -18.01 17.16 11.59
C LEU A 727 -17.58 15.68 11.58
N ILE A 728 -16.71 15.24 12.49
CA ILE A 728 -16.29 13.83 12.59
C ILE A 728 -17.40 12.87 13.07
N HIS A 729 -18.55 13.41 13.49
CA HIS A 729 -19.73 12.62 13.84
C HIS A 729 -20.73 12.48 12.68
N LEU A 730 -20.56 13.20 11.58
CA LEU A 730 -21.39 13.04 10.38
C LEU A 730 -21.08 11.72 9.68
N ASN A 731 -22.05 11.20 8.92
CA ASN A 731 -21.93 9.93 8.20
C ASN A 731 -21.47 10.12 6.74
N ASP A 732 -21.30 11.36 6.28
CA ASP A 732 -20.85 11.65 4.93
C ASP A 732 -19.34 11.45 4.81
N GLU A 733 -18.93 10.60 3.87
CA GLU A 733 -17.54 10.16 3.71
C GLU A 733 -16.61 11.33 3.35
N GLU A 734 -17.02 12.23 2.47
CA GLU A 734 -16.21 13.38 2.05
C GLU A 734 -15.99 14.35 3.21
N VAL A 735 -17.05 14.65 3.98
CA VAL A 735 -16.94 15.52 5.16
C VAL A 735 -16.04 14.87 6.22
N LEU A 736 -16.22 13.59 6.51
CA LEU A 736 -15.39 12.84 7.44
C LEU A 736 -13.90 12.87 7.05
N THR A 737 -13.61 12.60 5.78
CA THR A 737 -12.24 12.57 5.25
C THR A 737 -11.55 13.91 5.42
N ASN A 738 -12.20 14.99 4.98
CA ASN A 738 -11.64 16.34 5.02
C ASN A 738 -11.51 16.86 6.45
N ALA A 739 -12.45 16.52 7.35
CA ALA A 739 -12.35 16.85 8.76
C ALA A 739 -11.16 16.14 9.44
N CYS A 740 -10.91 14.86 9.11
CA CYS A 740 -9.76 14.13 9.62
C CYS A 740 -8.43 14.71 9.10
N TRP A 741 -8.36 15.09 7.82
CA TRP A 741 -7.18 15.78 7.27
C TRP A 741 -6.90 17.10 8.00
N ALA A 742 -7.92 17.92 8.23
CA ALA A 742 -7.78 19.16 8.98
C ALA A 742 -7.24 18.91 10.39
N LEU A 743 -7.79 17.93 11.11
CA LEU A 743 -7.30 17.52 12.44
C LEU A 743 -5.84 17.03 12.39
N SER A 744 -5.46 16.27 11.35
CA SER A 744 -4.08 15.82 11.14
C SER A 744 -3.10 16.97 10.96
N TYR A 745 -3.49 18.02 10.23
CA TYR A 745 -2.64 19.18 10.06
C TYR A 745 -2.57 20.05 11.32
N LEU A 746 -3.66 20.14 12.08
CA LEU A 746 -3.69 20.87 13.35
C LEU A 746 -2.87 20.19 14.45
N SER A 747 -2.73 18.86 14.40
CA SER A 747 -1.86 18.10 15.30
C SER A 747 -0.41 17.99 14.83
N ASP A 748 -0.04 18.50 13.64
CA ASP A 748 1.34 18.54 13.16
C ASP A 748 2.07 19.74 13.77
N GLY A 749 2.82 19.51 14.85
CA GLY A 749 3.58 20.55 15.53
C GLY A 749 3.88 20.28 17.01
N PRO A 750 4.30 21.31 17.77
CA PRO A 750 4.66 21.19 19.18
C PRO A 750 3.49 20.72 20.07
N ASN A 751 3.83 20.22 21.26
CA ASN A 751 2.92 19.54 22.20
C ASN A 751 1.68 20.37 22.57
N ASP A 752 1.75 21.70 22.56
CA ASP A 752 0.61 22.58 22.80
C ASP A 752 -0.49 22.44 21.74
N LYS A 753 -0.12 22.20 20.47
CA LYS A 753 -1.08 21.95 19.39
C LYS A 753 -1.78 20.61 19.56
N ILE A 754 -0.99 19.57 19.84
CA ILE A 754 -1.47 18.21 20.10
C ILE A 754 -2.42 18.22 21.30
N GLN A 755 -2.03 18.87 22.39
CA GLN A 755 -2.82 18.99 23.60
C GLN A 755 -4.17 19.67 23.34
N ALA A 756 -4.20 20.76 22.57
CA ALA A 756 -5.46 21.43 22.23
C ALA A 756 -6.39 20.57 21.35
N VAL A 757 -5.84 19.73 20.47
CA VAL A 757 -6.62 18.74 19.70
C VAL A 757 -7.19 17.66 20.64
N ILE A 758 -6.39 17.16 21.60
CA ILE A 758 -6.85 16.21 22.62
C ILE A 758 -7.98 16.81 23.45
N GLU A 759 -7.80 18.04 23.94
CA GLU A 759 -8.79 18.77 24.74
C GLU A 759 -10.08 19.08 23.98
N ALA A 760 -10.03 19.17 22.65
CA ALA A 760 -11.23 19.29 21.82
C ALA A 760 -12.14 18.05 21.91
N GLY A 761 -11.63 16.91 22.39
CA GLY A 761 -12.40 15.69 22.62
C GLY A 761 -12.65 14.85 21.36
N VAL A 762 -11.77 14.96 20.36
CA VAL A 762 -11.92 14.25 19.07
C VAL A 762 -11.40 12.81 19.10
N CYS A 763 -10.44 12.50 19.98
CA CYS A 763 -9.72 11.23 20.00
C CYS A 763 -10.62 9.98 20.08
N PRO A 764 -11.64 9.90 20.97
CA PRO A 764 -12.48 8.70 21.08
C PRO A 764 -13.18 8.33 19.77
N ARG A 765 -13.62 9.34 19.01
CA ARG A 765 -14.28 9.13 17.73
C ARG A 765 -13.27 8.71 16.65
N LEU A 766 -12.09 9.31 16.61
CA LEU A 766 -11.03 8.95 15.65
C LEU A 766 -10.57 7.50 15.85
N VAL A 767 -10.38 7.06 17.10
CA VAL A 767 -10.07 5.64 17.42
C VAL A 767 -11.18 4.72 16.91
N LYS A 768 -12.46 5.07 17.12
CA LYS A 768 -13.59 4.28 16.60
C LYS A 768 -13.62 4.23 15.08
N LEU A 769 -13.20 5.28 14.38
CA LEU A 769 -13.11 5.30 12.91
C LEU A 769 -11.96 4.41 12.41
N LEU A 770 -10.84 4.36 13.13
CA LEU A 770 -9.69 3.48 12.82
C LEU A 770 -10.01 1.98 12.99
N LEU A 771 -10.87 1.62 13.95
CA LEU A 771 -11.23 0.23 14.27
C LEU A 771 -12.30 -0.40 13.35
N LYS A 772 -12.88 0.36 12.41
CA LYS A 772 -13.85 -0.19 11.45
C LYS A 772 -13.11 -0.89 10.29
N GLU A 773 -12.97 -2.20 10.37
CA GLU A 773 -12.33 -3.10 9.38
C GLU A 773 -13.10 -3.32 8.06
N THR A 774 -13.93 -2.38 7.59
CA THR A 774 -14.69 -2.56 6.33
C THR A 774 -14.38 -1.45 5.32
N GLU A 775 -13.62 -1.82 4.29
CA GLU A 775 -13.42 -1.19 2.95
C GLU A 775 -13.09 0.31 2.80
N MET A 776 -13.06 1.13 3.85
CA MET A 776 -12.74 2.57 3.72
C MET A 776 -11.39 2.91 4.37
N ARG A 777 -10.32 2.87 3.57
CA ARG A 777 -9.02 3.46 3.94
C ARG A 777 -9.08 4.99 3.83
N PHE A 778 -9.51 5.66 4.89
CA PHE A 778 -9.36 7.12 5.01
C PHE A 778 -7.87 7.49 5.10
N VAL A 779 -7.28 7.97 4.02
CA VAL A 779 -5.84 8.34 3.92
C VAL A 779 -5.42 9.37 5.00
N GLY A 780 -6.34 10.21 5.49
CA GLY A 780 -6.07 11.18 6.55
C GLY A 780 -5.99 10.59 7.98
N LEU A 781 -6.48 9.36 8.21
CA LEU A 781 -6.38 8.68 9.51
C LEU A 781 -5.06 7.90 9.65
N THR A 782 -4.48 7.42 8.54
CA THR A 782 -3.16 6.77 8.54
C THR A 782 -2.00 7.73 8.83
N SER A 783 -2.14 9.04 8.57
CA SER A 783 -1.16 10.05 8.99
C SER A 783 -1.25 10.37 10.48
N TRP A 784 -2.41 10.18 11.11
CA TRP A 784 -2.61 10.32 12.55
C TRP A 784 -1.90 9.23 13.35
N SER A 785 -1.93 7.96 12.88
CA SER A 785 -1.20 6.87 13.56
C SER A 785 0.31 7.08 13.59
N SER A 786 0.88 7.80 12.61
CA SER A 786 2.32 8.13 12.58
C SER A 786 2.72 9.31 13.48
N ALA A 787 1.77 10.14 13.92
CA ALA A 787 2.05 11.30 14.78
C ALA A 787 1.84 11.01 16.28
N GLY A 788 1.07 9.97 16.63
CA GLY A 788 0.73 9.62 18.01
C GLY A 788 1.66 8.63 18.71
N THR A 789 2.76 8.18 18.09
CA THR A 789 3.64 7.15 18.64
C THR A 789 4.79 7.68 19.52
N GLU A 790 4.88 8.99 19.78
CA GLU A 790 5.95 9.58 20.61
C GLU A 790 5.45 10.44 21.80
N SER A 791 4.20 10.32 22.24
CA SER A 791 3.72 10.97 23.49
C SER A 791 2.92 10.05 24.38
#